data_AF-A0A418N0Q2-F1
#
_entry.id   AF-A0A418N0Q2-F1
#
_cell.length_a   1.000
_cell.length_b   1.000
_cell.length_c   1.000
_cell.angle_alpha   90.00
_cell.angle_beta   90.00
_cell.angle_gamma   90.00
#
_symmetry.space_group_name_H-M   'P 1'
#
loop_
_entity.id
_entity.type
_entity.pdbx_description
1 polymer ?
#
loop_
_entity_poly.entity_id
_entity_poly.type
_entity_poly.pdbx_seq_one_letter_code
_entity_poly.pdbx_strand_id
1 'polypeptide(L)'
;MYVRVRRLLTASLGTLLLFGPTPAAQAAPPDPATHEAAVGSPRGPSDTDLPFGVGPAQRGRSADAPGRQPSQPEPSAKLAGKPRNDVIKDVPAELTDASIAYNLIPYHDIPPALRALQGSDRISVEVIGQSVLGRDLHLVVATAPMSDAQWKNWQQLSDLRFSDPHAAQAKLAAGGYDNWRTPLFINNNIHGNEWEGTDASLQVLQELAFSTDPAVVDMLNKHVVAFVVTNNPDGRVAATRANANGFDMNRDFITASQPEVRAVRAQLVRYSPLTMLDIHGYVSCTLIEPTTGPHGDNYEYDLYIRHALRNALAMERAVLATGETRASCANPDGSRRNDIPFRDRTQGWDDWPPIFTPMYSMYHGTIGHTIEIPLNPRGNLTVAERHERTRINTAVAVASIKGNLGYATEHRSELLANQLEWFRRGVDGESTRPIDDPLAISLARGDNVKTHLQDFARAYVIPAGTDQRSATSAARLVQFMLDNDLQVHRAWRPVKLGGTHYEAGSYVVDMRQAKRGLASALLEVGRDVTNDFNAMYDISAWSHGHLWGATVQRVGTDGTLDDKGLRLVTEARATGAVAPGKQANYGLAVDSVAGIQAVNRLLGDGVRVSRTADGTFVVPGDVSVVRPIAEEYGVEFVRLTPPQVRDATPVSKTRLGVAANGGEIFALRQMGFDPVSVTHTAFNNGTLSFADFDAFFVSTTAFNPLSLDATRSAAFHQWLADGGTVVGRGASGKQFNDRAGLLDVTIAAGRSDANGIVSVVNDPASPITGNALPTAFVDAPQYFTRIGDGVRVDQRLAAEGFFRAGHWGGQDAAAGHAVVVSGVAKGANVTLFGTEPLFRAHPEGLYPQVAAALWR
;
A
#
# COMPACT_ATOMS: atom_id res chain seq x y z
N MET A 1 24.42 -26.95 41.41
CA MET A 1 23.31 -27.60 42.13
C MET A 1 22.15 -27.72 41.15
N TYR A 2 22.00 -28.87 40.46
CA TYR A 2 21.01 -29.93 40.76
C TYR A 2 19.56 -29.37 40.75
N VAL A 3 18.61 -29.76 39.89
CA VAL A 3 18.24 -31.12 39.45
C VAL A 3 17.48 -31.09 38.11
N ARG A 4 17.79 -32.03 37.22
CA ARG A 4 16.99 -32.48 36.06
C ARG A 4 15.86 -33.39 36.52
N VAL A 5 14.69 -33.36 35.87
CA VAL A 5 13.83 -34.54 35.76
C VAL A 5 13.33 -34.71 34.32
N ARG A 6 13.68 -35.86 33.73
CA ARG A 6 13.09 -36.50 32.54
C ARG A 6 12.17 -37.63 33.02
N ARG A 7 11.09 -37.93 32.28
CA ARG A 7 10.54 -39.27 31.95
C ARG A 7 9.33 -39.07 31.01
N LEU A 8 9.34 -39.52 29.74
CA LEU A 8 9.19 -40.88 29.18
C LEU A 8 7.74 -41.42 29.18
N LEU A 9 7.15 -41.40 27.97
CA LEU A 9 6.41 -42.45 27.24
C LEU A 9 5.42 -43.38 27.98
N THR A 10 4.20 -43.43 27.43
CA THR A 10 3.55 -44.70 27.04
C THR A 10 2.51 -44.49 25.93
N ALA A 11 2.62 -45.35 24.91
CA ALA A 11 1.66 -45.53 23.82
C ALA A 11 0.70 -46.69 24.15
N SER A 12 -0.50 -46.69 23.57
CA SER A 12 -1.33 -47.89 23.43
C SER A 12 -2.20 -47.79 22.17
N LEU A 13 -2.11 -48.83 21.35
CA LEU A 13 -2.76 -49.07 20.05
C LEU A 13 -4.16 -49.70 20.19
N GLY A 14 -4.93 -49.64 19.10
CA GLY A 14 -6.02 -50.57 18.72
C GLY A 14 -7.38 -49.88 18.61
N THR A 15 -8.17 -49.93 17.53
CA THR A 15 -8.37 -51.05 16.58
C THR A 15 -9.00 -50.54 15.27
N LEU A 16 -8.60 -51.17 14.15
CA LEU A 16 -9.16 -51.05 12.79
C LEU A 16 -10.63 -51.48 12.71
N LEU A 17 -11.41 -50.84 11.84
CA LEU A 17 -12.46 -51.50 11.05
C LEU A 17 -12.46 -50.93 9.62
N LEU A 18 -12.23 -51.85 8.67
CA LEU A 18 -12.29 -51.69 7.21
C LEU A 18 -13.75 -51.70 6.74
N PHE A 19 -14.12 -50.86 5.77
CA PHE A 19 -15.00 -51.25 4.65
C PHE A 19 -14.66 -50.42 3.40
N GLY A 20 -14.56 -51.13 2.27
CA GLY A 20 -14.07 -50.63 0.97
C GLY A 20 -15.09 -49.88 0.11
N PRO A 21 -14.71 -49.55 -1.14
CA PRO A 21 -15.40 -48.58 -2.00
C PRO A 21 -16.37 -49.26 -2.97
N THR A 22 -17.53 -48.64 -3.26
CA THR A 22 -18.38 -48.88 -4.45
C THR A 22 -19.34 -47.69 -4.64
N PRO A 23 -20.01 -47.49 -5.80
CA PRO A 23 -19.50 -46.70 -6.91
C PRO A 23 -20.37 -45.45 -7.17
N ALA A 24 -19.85 -44.53 -7.98
CA ALA A 24 -20.61 -43.42 -8.54
C ALA A 24 -21.80 -43.93 -9.37
N ALA A 25 -23.01 -43.47 -9.03
CA ALA A 25 -24.20 -43.60 -9.88
C ALA A 25 -24.50 -42.25 -10.52
N GLN A 26 -24.46 -42.21 -11.85
CA GLN A 26 -25.05 -41.14 -12.67
C GLN A 26 -26.57 -41.15 -12.48
N ALA A 27 -27.14 -40.00 -12.12
CA ALA A 27 -28.56 -39.73 -12.23
C ALA A 27 -28.81 -38.71 -13.35
N ALA A 28 -29.69 -39.08 -14.28
CA ALA A 28 -30.22 -38.22 -15.34
C ALA A 28 -31.07 -37.06 -14.75
N PRO A 29 -31.28 -35.95 -15.48
CA PRO A 29 -31.91 -34.75 -14.92
C PRO A 29 -33.42 -34.93 -14.75
N PRO A 30 -34.04 -34.35 -13.70
CA PRO A 30 -35.49 -34.19 -13.67
C PRO A 30 -35.96 -33.01 -14.54
N ASP A 31 -37.17 -33.18 -15.08
CA ASP A 31 -37.98 -32.33 -15.95
C ASP A 31 -38.20 -30.89 -15.38
N PRO A 32 -38.31 -29.83 -16.21
CA PRO A 32 -38.31 -28.43 -15.77
C PRO A 32 -39.75 -27.98 -15.49
N ALA A 33 -40.31 -28.32 -14.34
CA ALA A 33 -41.58 -27.76 -13.91
C ALA A 33 -41.79 -27.84 -12.40
N THR A 34 -40.95 -27.16 -11.64
CA THR A 34 -41.31 -26.71 -10.28
C THR A 34 -40.89 -25.26 -10.14
N HIS A 35 -41.86 -24.39 -9.89
CA HIS A 35 -41.64 -23.02 -9.48
C HIS A 35 -40.75 -23.04 -8.23
N GLU A 36 -39.47 -22.69 -8.36
CA GLU A 36 -38.60 -22.44 -7.21
C GLU A 36 -39.21 -21.30 -6.40
N ALA A 37 -39.57 -21.63 -5.16
CA ALA A 37 -39.89 -20.65 -4.13
C ALA A 37 -38.75 -19.63 -4.03
N ALA A 38 -39.12 -18.36 -3.87
CA ALA A 38 -38.19 -17.26 -3.67
C ALA A 38 -37.18 -17.61 -2.57
N VAL A 39 -35.92 -17.80 -2.94
CA VAL A 39 -34.84 -17.93 -1.96
C VAL A 39 -34.53 -16.52 -1.47
N GLY A 40 -34.97 -16.18 -0.26
CA GLY A 40 -34.53 -14.97 0.44
C GLY A 40 -33.02 -14.95 0.63
N SER A 41 -32.46 -13.85 1.15
CA SER A 41 -31.02 -13.75 1.41
C SER A 41 -30.52 -15.03 2.12
N PRO A 42 -29.42 -15.65 1.65
CA PRO A 42 -28.92 -16.93 2.18
C PRO A 42 -28.50 -16.84 3.66
N ARG A 43 -28.40 -15.64 4.20
CA ARG A 43 -28.19 -15.34 5.62
C ARG A 43 -29.42 -15.58 6.50
N GLY A 44 -30.64 -15.54 5.96
CA GLY A 44 -31.89 -15.51 6.73
C GLY A 44 -32.15 -14.16 7.41
N PRO A 45 -33.26 -14.01 8.17
CA PRO A 45 -33.56 -12.77 8.88
C PRO A 45 -32.60 -12.53 10.04
N SER A 46 -32.21 -11.29 10.25
CA SER A 46 -31.26 -10.85 11.25
C SER A 46 -31.69 -9.60 12.03
N ASP A 47 -31.18 -9.50 13.27
CA ASP A 47 -31.19 -8.27 14.07
C ASP A 47 -30.35 -7.10 13.50
N THR A 48 -29.57 -7.30 12.43
CA THR A 48 -28.94 -6.23 11.65
C THR A 48 -29.61 -6.05 10.28
N ASP A 49 -30.77 -6.67 10.07
CA ASP A 49 -31.51 -6.53 8.82
C ASP A 49 -31.82 -5.05 8.62
N LEU A 50 -31.30 -4.54 7.52
CA LEU A 50 -31.69 -3.26 7.00
C LEU A 50 -33.13 -3.40 6.48
N PRO A 51 -33.99 -2.37 6.58
CA PRO A 51 -35.38 -2.45 6.14
C PRO A 51 -35.56 -2.60 4.61
N PHE A 52 -34.47 -2.79 3.85
CA PHE A 52 -34.50 -3.01 2.42
C PHE A 52 -34.80 -4.47 2.12
N GLY A 53 -36.02 -4.78 1.68
CA GLY A 53 -36.32 -6.10 1.14
C GLY A 53 -35.43 -6.39 -0.07
N VAL A 54 -34.67 -7.49 -0.04
CA VAL A 54 -33.86 -7.95 -1.17
C VAL A 54 -34.82 -8.46 -2.25
N GLY A 55 -35.07 -7.64 -3.28
CA GLY A 55 -35.94 -7.97 -4.39
C GLY A 55 -35.26 -8.88 -5.43
N PRO A 56 -36.00 -9.74 -6.15
CA PRO A 56 -35.41 -10.67 -7.11
C PRO A 56 -35.16 -9.98 -8.46
N ALA A 57 -33.91 -9.95 -8.96
CA ALA A 57 -33.67 -9.63 -10.38
C ALA A 57 -32.39 -10.23 -11.00
N GLN A 58 -32.65 -11.02 -12.05
CA GLN A 58 -31.86 -11.38 -13.24
C GLN A 58 -30.35 -11.71 -13.12
N ARG A 59 -30.08 -13.01 -13.25
CA ARG A 59 -28.75 -13.64 -13.36
C ARG A 59 -28.03 -13.24 -14.65
N GLY A 60 -26.96 -12.44 -14.53
CA GLY A 60 -25.93 -12.26 -15.56
C GLY A 60 -24.75 -13.23 -15.34
N ARG A 61 -24.08 -13.65 -16.42
CA ARG A 61 -22.98 -14.64 -16.40
C ARG A 61 -21.68 -14.10 -15.81
N SER A 62 -20.97 -15.03 -15.15
CA SER A 62 -19.58 -15.03 -14.64
C SER A 62 -18.57 -14.10 -15.34
N ALA A 63 -17.75 -13.41 -14.54
CA ALA A 63 -16.43 -12.94 -14.95
C ALA A 63 -15.39 -14.03 -14.64
N ASP A 64 -15.29 -15.02 -15.51
CA ASP A 64 -14.11 -15.88 -15.59
C ASP A 64 -13.02 -15.13 -16.35
N ALA A 65 -12.10 -14.50 -15.62
CA ALA A 65 -10.74 -14.21 -16.08
C ALA A 65 -9.87 -13.73 -14.89
N PRO A 66 -9.03 -14.58 -14.29
CA PRO A 66 -7.95 -14.09 -13.46
C PRO A 66 -6.88 -13.48 -14.38
N GLY A 67 -6.52 -12.22 -14.16
CA GLY A 67 -5.27 -11.67 -14.67
C GLY A 67 -5.33 -10.60 -15.74
N ARG A 68 -6.44 -9.87 -15.92
CA ARG A 68 -6.31 -8.57 -16.59
C ARG A 68 -5.63 -7.63 -15.60
N GLN A 69 -4.38 -7.23 -15.87
CA GLN A 69 -3.83 -6.07 -15.17
C GLN A 69 -4.87 -4.94 -15.31
N PRO A 70 -5.27 -4.28 -14.21
CA PRO A 70 -6.08 -3.09 -14.34
C PRO A 70 -5.33 -2.18 -15.30
N SER A 71 -6.02 -1.73 -16.36
CA SER A 71 -5.50 -0.67 -17.21
C SER A 71 -4.96 0.40 -16.26
N GLN A 72 -3.70 0.81 -16.48
CA GLN A 72 -3.14 1.99 -15.83
C GLN A 72 -4.25 3.06 -15.88
N PRO A 73 -4.67 3.62 -14.74
CA PRO A 73 -5.69 4.65 -14.78
C PRO A 73 -5.27 5.71 -15.80
N GLU A 74 -6.20 6.09 -16.66
CA GLU A 74 -6.07 7.25 -17.53
C GLU A 74 -5.52 8.43 -16.69
N PRO A 75 -4.70 9.32 -17.28
CA PRO A 75 -4.07 10.44 -16.57
C PRO A 75 -5.04 11.14 -15.62
N SER A 76 -4.55 11.52 -14.44
CA SER A 76 -5.29 12.05 -13.30
C SER A 76 -5.94 13.41 -13.57
N ALA A 77 -6.95 13.42 -14.44
CA ALA A 77 -7.95 14.47 -14.44
C ALA A 77 -8.56 14.49 -13.03
N LYS A 78 -8.34 15.62 -12.34
CA LYS A 78 -8.90 15.85 -11.01
C LYS A 78 -10.40 15.55 -11.01
N LEU A 79 -10.81 14.59 -10.19
CA LEU A 79 -12.21 14.18 -10.10
C LEU A 79 -13.07 15.35 -9.63
N ALA A 80 -14.19 15.59 -10.31
CA ALA A 80 -15.15 16.63 -9.91
C ALA A 80 -15.81 16.25 -8.59
N GLY A 81 -15.97 17.20 -7.67
CA GLY A 81 -16.57 16.96 -6.35
C GLY A 81 -18.04 16.60 -6.37
N LYS A 82 -18.77 16.95 -7.43
CA LYS A 82 -20.15 16.46 -7.65
C LYS A 82 -20.11 14.94 -7.86
N PRO A 83 -20.83 14.14 -7.05
CA PRO A 83 -20.88 12.71 -7.23
C PRO A 83 -21.61 12.34 -8.52
N ARG A 84 -21.21 11.20 -9.10
CA ARG A 84 -22.07 10.49 -10.07
C ARG A 84 -23.15 9.72 -9.32
N ASN A 85 -24.19 9.35 -10.05
CA ASN A 85 -25.22 8.45 -9.55
C ASN A 85 -25.33 7.28 -10.52
N ASP A 86 -24.36 6.37 -10.43
CA ASP A 86 -24.20 5.23 -11.32
C ASP A 86 -25.35 4.23 -11.13
N VAL A 87 -25.68 3.50 -12.20
CA VAL A 87 -26.64 2.39 -12.15
C VAL A 87 -25.95 1.16 -11.58
N ILE A 88 -26.31 0.79 -10.36
CA ILE A 88 -25.69 -0.31 -9.63
C ILE A 88 -26.30 -1.65 -10.05
N LYS A 89 -25.49 -2.55 -10.59
CA LYS A 89 -25.93 -3.87 -11.09
C LYS A 89 -25.89 -4.91 -9.98
N ASP A 90 -26.85 -5.83 -10.00
CA ASP A 90 -26.75 -7.04 -9.19
C ASP A 90 -25.61 -7.92 -9.65
N VAL A 91 -25.02 -8.61 -8.69
CA VAL A 91 -24.00 -9.63 -8.92
C VAL A 91 -24.58 -11.00 -8.54
N PRO A 92 -24.08 -12.10 -9.12
CA PRO A 92 -24.54 -13.44 -8.76
C PRO A 92 -24.38 -13.73 -7.27
N ALA A 93 -25.35 -14.45 -6.69
CA ALA A 93 -25.26 -14.90 -5.31
C ALA A 93 -24.03 -15.81 -5.10
N GLU A 94 -23.19 -15.44 -4.15
CA GLU A 94 -21.99 -16.18 -3.76
C GLU A 94 -22.22 -16.78 -2.37
N LEU A 95 -22.74 -18.02 -2.32
CA LEU A 95 -23.11 -18.70 -1.07
C LEU A 95 -21.89 -19.09 -0.22
N THR A 96 -20.69 -19.00 -0.79
CA THR A 96 -19.40 -19.21 -0.11
C THR A 96 -18.85 -17.94 0.53
N ASP A 97 -19.54 -16.80 0.40
CA ASP A 97 -19.15 -15.56 1.07
C ASP A 97 -19.09 -15.79 2.59
N ALA A 98 -17.89 -15.64 3.14
CA ALA A 98 -17.65 -15.97 4.54
C ALA A 98 -18.48 -15.14 5.51
N SER A 99 -18.89 -13.91 5.14
CA SER A 99 -19.69 -13.02 5.98
C SER A 99 -21.07 -13.60 6.35
N ILE A 100 -21.63 -14.49 5.51
CA ILE A 100 -22.91 -15.15 5.75
C ILE A 100 -22.90 -15.89 7.09
N ALA A 101 -21.82 -16.64 7.36
CA ALA A 101 -21.67 -17.42 8.59
C ALA A 101 -21.57 -16.57 9.86
N TYR A 102 -21.34 -15.27 9.71
CA TYR A 102 -21.24 -14.31 10.80
C TYR A 102 -22.52 -13.49 10.99
N ASN A 103 -23.55 -13.75 10.19
CA ASN A 103 -24.74 -12.92 10.14
C ASN A 103 -24.27 -11.47 9.87
N LEU A 104 -23.63 -11.28 8.71
CA LEU A 104 -23.20 -9.99 8.16
C LEU A 104 -23.60 -9.93 6.68
N ILE A 105 -23.81 -8.74 6.10
CA ILE A 105 -24.31 -8.62 4.72
C ILE A 105 -23.28 -9.24 3.73
N PRO A 106 -23.67 -10.25 2.92
CA PRO A 106 -22.76 -10.75 1.90
C PRO A 106 -22.57 -9.72 0.78
N TYR A 107 -21.45 -9.79 0.08
CA TYR A 107 -21.09 -8.86 -0.98
C TYR A 107 -22.20 -8.75 -2.04
N HIS A 108 -22.82 -9.87 -2.40
CA HIS A 108 -23.88 -9.89 -3.40
C HIS A 108 -25.18 -9.17 -2.99
N ASP A 109 -25.39 -8.97 -1.68
CA ASP A 109 -26.53 -8.21 -1.16
C ASP A 109 -26.22 -6.71 -0.98
N ILE A 110 -24.96 -6.29 -1.13
CA ILE A 110 -24.60 -4.86 -1.08
C ILE A 110 -25.22 -4.08 -2.26
N PRO A 111 -25.04 -4.48 -3.54
CA PRO A 111 -25.66 -3.78 -4.68
C PRO A 111 -27.18 -3.50 -4.56
N PRO A 112 -28.04 -4.48 -4.20
CA PRO A 112 -29.47 -4.21 -4.01
C PRO A 112 -29.75 -3.26 -2.84
N ALA A 113 -28.99 -3.33 -1.74
CA ALA A 113 -29.13 -2.38 -0.63
C ALA A 113 -28.78 -0.94 -1.07
N LEU A 114 -27.73 -0.77 -1.88
CA LEU A 114 -27.35 0.54 -2.41
C LEU A 114 -28.40 1.11 -3.36
N ARG A 115 -29.01 0.29 -4.22
CA ARG A 115 -30.13 0.74 -5.08
C ARG A 115 -31.35 1.16 -4.27
N ALA A 116 -31.63 0.49 -3.16
CA ALA A 116 -32.73 0.88 -2.29
C ALA A 116 -32.47 2.27 -1.66
N LEU A 117 -31.23 2.55 -1.24
CA LEU A 117 -30.80 3.87 -0.77
C LEU A 117 -30.93 4.96 -1.87
N GLN A 118 -30.66 4.63 -3.14
CA GLN A 118 -30.84 5.55 -4.28
C GLN A 118 -32.30 5.96 -4.54
N GLY A 119 -33.27 5.40 -3.80
CA GLY A 119 -34.64 5.92 -3.76
C GLY A 119 -34.76 7.30 -3.10
N SER A 120 -33.73 7.74 -2.37
CA SER A 120 -33.64 9.09 -1.78
C SER A 120 -32.88 10.06 -2.69
N ASP A 121 -33.34 11.30 -2.82
CA ASP A 121 -32.65 12.39 -3.53
C ASP A 121 -31.41 12.91 -2.78
N ARG A 122 -31.18 12.39 -1.57
CA ARG A 122 -30.01 12.69 -0.73
C ARG A 122 -28.83 11.76 -0.97
N ILE A 123 -29.05 10.65 -1.70
CA ILE A 123 -28.05 9.61 -1.90
C ILE A 123 -27.59 9.57 -3.36
N SER A 124 -26.29 9.50 -3.56
CA SER A 124 -25.66 9.17 -4.84
C SER A 124 -24.69 8.02 -4.64
N VAL A 125 -24.62 7.10 -5.60
CA VAL A 125 -23.70 5.94 -5.54
C VAL A 125 -22.80 5.95 -6.77
N GLU A 126 -21.50 5.71 -6.57
CA GLU A 126 -20.51 5.56 -7.63
C GLU A 126 -19.78 4.23 -7.53
N VAL A 127 -19.51 3.60 -8.66
CA VAL A 127 -18.47 2.58 -8.75
C VAL A 127 -17.15 3.31 -8.99
N ILE A 128 -16.28 3.31 -7.98
CA ILE A 128 -15.01 4.07 -7.97
C ILE A 128 -13.81 3.27 -8.46
N GLY A 129 -13.98 1.97 -8.65
CA GLY A 129 -12.95 1.05 -9.11
C GLY A 129 -13.40 -0.40 -8.94
N GLN A 130 -12.50 -1.33 -9.27
CA GLN A 130 -12.71 -2.75 -9.05
C GLN A 130 -11.54 -3.34 -8.27
N SER A 131 -11.83 -4.37 -7.47
CA SER A 131 -10.83 -5.15 -6.77
C SER A 131 -9.97 -5.98 -7.73
N VAL A 132 -8.95 -6.63 -7.19
CA VAL A 132 -8.09 -7.55 -7.96
C VAL A 132 -8.89 -8.64 -8.67
N LEU A 133 -9.96 -9.17 -8.07
CA LEU A 133 -10.84 -10.17 -8.68
C LEU A 133 -12.07 -9.57 -9.40
N GLY A 134 -12.08 -8.24 -9.62
CA GLY A 134 -13.11 -7.58 -10.43
C GLY A 134 -14.41 -7.23 -9.71
N ARG A 135 -14.43 -7.21 -8.37
CA ARG A 135 -15.60 -6.77 -7.59
C ARG A 135 -15.63 -5.25 -7.52
N ASP A 136 -16.79 -4.65 -7.78
CA ASP A 136 -17.00 -3.20 -7.72
C ASP A 136 -16.78 -2.65 -6.29
N LEU A 137 -16.01 -1.57 -6.20
CA LEU A 137 -15.87 -0.74 -5.01
C LEU A 137 -16.89 0.40 -5.08
N HIS A 138 -17.73 0.49 -4.06
CA HIS A 138 -18.84 1.43 -4.01
C HIS A 138 -18.54 2.61 -3.09
N LEU A 139 -18.64 3.82 -3.64
CA LEU A 139 -18.70 5.07 -2.88
C LEU A 139 -20.16 5.52 -2.80
N VAL A 140 -20.65 5.79 -1.60
CA VAL A 140 -21.98 6.38 -1.37
C VAL A 140 -21.81 7.79 -0.83
N VAL A 141 -22.41 8.78 -1.47
CA VAL A 141 -22.40 10.17 -1.03
C VAL A 141 -23.78 10.56 -0.52
N ALA A 142 -23.85 10.97 0.74
CA ALA A 142 -25.03 11.47 1.41
C ALA A 142 -24.92 12.98 1.64
N THR A 143 -25.85 13.75 1.09
CA THR A 143 -25.95 15.21 1.29
C THR A 143 -27.37 15.65 0.93
N ALA A 144 -27.85 16.79 1.44
CA ALA A 144 -29.11 17.33 0.92
C ALA A 144 -29.00 17.61 -0.59
N PRO A 145 -30.09 17.70 -1.37
CA PRO A 145 -29.97 18.00 -2.79
C PRO A 145 -29.20 19.32 -3.05
N MET A 146 -28.35 19.33 -4.08
CA MET A 146 -27.66 20.51 -4.60
C MET A 146 -27.82 20.59 -6.11
N SER A 147 -28.17 21.78 -6.60
CA SER A 147 -28.16 22.12 -8.03
C SER A 147 -26.74 22.11 -8.62
N ASP A 148 -26.63 22.05 -9.95
CA ASP A 148 -25.35 22.14 -10.65
C ASP A 148 -24.58 23.42 -10.32
N ALA A 149 -25.29 24.53 -10.13
CA ALA A 149 -24.68 25.80 -9.73
C ALA A 149 -24.09 25.72 -8.32
N GLN A 150 -24.79 25.08 -7.38
CA GLN A 150 -24.27 24.85 -6.02
C GLN A 150 -23.06 23.92 -6.04
N TRP A 151 -23.08 22.84 -6.82
CA TRP A 151 -21.91 21.97 -6.99
C TRP A 151 -20.71 22.68 -7.63
N LYS A 152 -20.94 23.55 -8.62
CA LYS A 152 -19.88 24.36 -9.22
C LYS A 152 -19.27 25.31 -8.18
N ASN A 153 -20.09 26.00 -7.40
CA ASN A 153 -19.61 26.85 -6.30
C ASN A 153 -18.90 26.02 -5.22
N TRP A 154 -19.41 24.83 -4.91
CA TRP A 154 -18.78 23.89 -3.98
C TRP A 154 -17.37 23.54 -4.43
N GLN A 155 -17.18 23.21 -5.72
CA GLN A 155 -15.88 22.89 -6.28
C GLN A 155 -14.93 24.08 -6.24
N GLN A 156 -15.39 25.28 -6.62
CA GLN A 156 -14.58 26.50 -6.59
C GLN A 156 -14.04 26.81 -5.19
N LEU A 157 -14.90 26.71 -4.18
CA LEU A 157 -14.48 26.90 -2.79
C LEU A 157 -13.60 25.75 -2.30
N SER A 158 -13.89 24.51 -2.70
CA SER A 158 -13.04 23.36 -2.37
C SER A 158 -11.62 23.57 -2.89
N ASP A 159 -11.48 23.98 -4.15
CA ASP A 159 -10.20 24.23 -4.82
C ASP A 159 -9.44 25.40 -4.20
N LEU A 160 -10.16 26.48 -3.85
CA LEU A 160 -9.57 27.67 -3.23
C LEU A 160 -8.80 27.33 -1.95
N ARG A 161 -9.28 26.37 -1.15
CA ARG A 161 -8.67 25.98 0.14
C ARG A 161 -7.18 25.69 0.03
N PHE A 162 -6.74 25.07 -1.07
CA PHE A 162 -5.35 24.64 -1.24
C PHE A 162 -4.64 25.37 -2.40
N SER A 163 -5.36 25.94 -3.36
CA SER A 163 -4.73 26.76 -4.40
C SER A 163 -4.32 28.14 -3.89
N ASP A 164 -5.11 28.73 -2.98
CA ASP A 164 -4.84 30.02 -2.33
C ASP A 164 -5.46 30.05 -0.93
N PRO A 165 -4.80 29.43 0.07
CA PRO A 165 -5.30 29.36 1.44
C PRO A 165 -5.47 30.72 2.10
N HIS A 166 -4.70 31.74 1.72
CA HIS A 166 -4.88 33.12 2.22
C HIS A 166 -6.21 33.70 1.76
N ALA A 167 -6.51 33.59 0.46
CA ALA A 167 -7.81 33.99 -0.06
C ALA A 167 -8.95 33.15 0.53
N ALA A 168 -8.74 31.86 0.76
CA ALA A 168 -9.71 31.01 1.44
C ALA A 168 -10.01 31.47 2.87
N GLN A 169 -8.99 31.82 3.67
CA GLN A 169 -9.17 32.35 5.02
C GLN A 169 -9.91 33.69 5.02
N ALA A 170 -9.54 34.61 4.11
CA ALA A 170 -10.25 35.87 3.95
C ALA A 170 -11.72 35.66 3.57
N LYS A 171 -11.99 34.68 2.68
CA LYS A 171 -13.33 34.29 2.28
C LYS A 171 -14.13 33.69 3.44
N LEU A 172 -13.52 32.88 4.29
CA LEU A 172 -14.12 32.34 5.51
C LEU A 172 -14.49 33.46 6.49
N ALA A 173 -13.57 34.38 6.76
CA ALA A 173 -13.83 35.53 7.64
C ALA A 173 -14.98 36.43 7.15
N ALA A 174 -15.21 36.48 5.84
CA ALA A 174 -16.30 37.21 5.22
C ALA A 174 -17.62 36.41 5.09
N GLY A 175 -17.73 35.22 5.70
CA GLY A 175 -18.93 34.36 5.63
C GLY A 175 -19.11 33.62 4.29
N GLY A 176 -18.09 33.63 3.41
CA GLY A 176 -18.19 33.01 2.09
C GLY A 176 -18.26 31.47 2.09
N TYR A 177 -18.02 30.84 3.24
CA TYR A 177 -18.17 29.40 3.47
C TYR A 177 -19.43 29.02 4.26
N ASP A 178 -20.30 29.97 4.64
CA ASP A 178 -21.47 29.69 5.50
C ASP A 178 -22.39 28.62 4.89
N ASN A 179 -22.57 28.66 3.57
CA ASN A 179 -23.38 27.70 2.82
C ASN A 179 -22.55 26.59 2.13
N TRP A 180 -21.24 26.52 2.35
CA TRP A 180 -20.38 25.51 1.71
C TRP A 180 -20.44 24.19 2.47
N ARG A 181 -20.92 23.12 1.87
CA ARG A 181 -21.08 21.85 2.60
C ARG A 181 -19.74 21.15 2.82
N THR A 182 -19.33 20.94 4.06
CA THR A 182 -17.97 20.42 4.31
C THR A 182 -17.89 18.90 4.05
N PRO A 183 -16.81 18.42 3.41
CA PRO A 183 -16.64 17.00 3.12
C PRO A 183 -16.25 16.20 4.38
N LEU A 184 -16.89 15.06 4.59
CA LEU A 184 -16.57 14.07 5.63
C LEU A 184 -16.39 12.69 4.97
N PHE A 185 -15.53 11.82 5.50
CA PHE A 185 -15.20 10.55 4.87
C PHE A 185 -15.24 9.35 5.85
N ILE A 186 -15.85 8.24 5.44
CA ILE A 186 -15.89 7.00 6.21
C ILE A 186 -15.44 5.86 5.30
N ASN A 187 -14.36 5.18 5.68
CA ASN A 187 -13.84 3.99 5.02
C ASN A 187 -14.15 2.74 5.85
N ASN A 188 -14.55 1.67 5.18
CA ASN A 188 -14.96 0.44 5.84
C ASN A 188 -14.33 -0.78 5.19
N ASN A 189 -14.04 -1.79 6.00
CA ASN A 189 -13.66 -3.13 5.55
C ASN A 189 -12.42 -3.11 4.63
N ILE A 190 -11.41 -2.31 4.99
CA ILE A 190 -10.08 -2.32 4.38
C ILE A 190 -9.36 -3.65 4.62
N HIS A 191 -9.55 -4.22 5.80
CA HIS A 191 -9.24 -5.62 6.03
C HIS A 191 -10.48 -6.44 5.78
N GLY A 192 -10.40 -7.38 4.85
CA GLY A 192 -11.57 -8.11 4.39
C GLY A 192 -12.27 -8.90 5.50
N ASN A 193 -11.51 -9.43 6.44
CA ASN A 193 -12.03 -10.17 7.59
C ASN A 193 -12.54 -9.29 8.75
N GLU A 194 -12.63 -7.98 8.59
CA GLU A 194 -13.19 -7.02 9.56
C GLU A 194 -14.44 -6.40 8.93
N TRP A 195 -15.59 -7.06 9.11
CA TRP A 195 -16.76 -6.90 8.25
C TRP A 195 -17.73 -5.79 8.69
N GLU A 196 -17.83 -5.53 10.00
CA GLU A 196 -18.94 -4.83 10.65
C GLU A 196 -19.05 -3.35 10.26
N GLY A 197 -17.94 -2.72 9.84
CA GLY A 197 -17.98 -1.36 9.31
C GLY A 197 -18.91 -1.22 8.10
N THR A 198 -18.97 -2.24 7.24
CA THR A 198 -19.89 -2.25 6.08
C THR A 198 -21.34 -2.19 6.53
N ASP A 199 -21.76 -3.11 7.40
CA ASP A 199 -23.13 -3.18 7.93
C ASP A 199 -23.50 -1.89 8.70
N ALA A 200 -22.57 -1.37 9.51
CA ALA A 200 -22.74 -0.11 10.22
C ALA A 200 -22.92 1.10 9.28
N SER A 201 -22.12 1.17 8.20
CA SER A 201 -22.23 2.23 7.20
C SER A 201 -23.58 2.21 6.50
N LEU A 202 -24.12 1.03 6.18
CA LEU A 202 -25.42 0.89 5.54
C LEU A 202 -26.57 1.28 6.49
N GLN A 203 -26.45 0.99 7.79
CA GLN A 203 -27.42 1.43 8.80
C GLN A 203 -27.44 2.96 8.93
N VAL A 204 -26.27 3.59 8.99
CA VAL A 204 -26.17 5.06 9.05
C VAL A 204 -26.70 5.68 7.76
N LEU A 205 -26.30 5.16 6.59
CA LEU A 205 -26.79 5.64 5.29
C LEU A 205 -28.32 5.55 5.17
N GLN A 206 -28.95 4.51 5.72
CA GLN A 206 -30.40 4.38 5.76
C GLN A 206 -31.06 5.54 6.53
N GLU A 207 -30.51 5.90 7.68
CA GLU A 207 -31.00 7.05 8.45
C GLU A 207 -30.78 8.37 7.71
N LEU A 208 -29.60 8.57 7.10
CA LEU A 208 -29.32 9.78 6.31
C LEU A 208 -30.26 9.91 5.10
N ALA A 209 -30.57 8.80 4.45
CA ALA A 209 -31.42 8.76 3.28
C ALA A 209 -32.87 9.13 3.59
N PHE A 210 -33.44 8.64 4.70
CA PHE A 210 -34.89 8.66 4.90
C PHE A 210 -35.36 9.33 6.20
N SER A 211 -34.46 9.68 7.12
CA SER A 211 -34.87 10.34 8.37
C SER A 211 -35.49 11.72 8.10
N THR A 212 -36.54 12.02 8.86
CA THR A 212 -37.17 13.34 8.94
C THR A 212 -36.74 14.10 10.20
N ASP A 213 -35.81 13.55 10.99
CA ASP A 213 -35.25 14.23 12.16
C ASP A 213 -34.59 15.55 11.71
N PRO A 214 -35.02 16.70 12.26
CA PRO A 214 -34.42 18.00 11.96
C PRO A 214 -32.90 18.03 12.13
N ALA A 215 -32.34 17.32 13.10
CA ALA A 215 -30.90 17.27 13.33
C ALA A 215 -30.16 16.56 12.19
N VAL A 216 -30.71 15.47 11.67
CA VAL A 216 -30.14 14.73 10.51
C VAL A 216 -30.23 15.59 9.25
N VAL A 217 -31.36 16.26 9.02
CA VAL A 217 -31.54 17.15 7.88
C VAL A 217 -30.60 18.35 7.94
N ASP A 218 -30.43 18.97 9.11
CA ASP A 218 -29.48 20.06 9.33
C ASP A 218 -28.02 19.62 9.06
N MET A 219 -27.62 18.44 9.54
CA MET A 219 -26.31 17.86 9.24
C MET A 219 -26.10 17.70 7.72
N LEU A 220 -27.07 17.14 6.99
CA LEU A 220 -26.97 16.96 5.54
C LEU A 220 -27.00 18.28 4.76
N ASN A 221 -27.54 19.36 5.35
CA ASN A 221 -27.45 20.71 4.78
C ASN A 221 -26.07 21.35 4.99
N LYS A 222 -25.28 20.86 5.94
CA LYS A 222 -23.94 21.36 6.31
C LYS A 222 -22.81 20.53 5.73
N HIS A 223 -23.07 19.29 5.29
CA HIS A 223 -22.03 18.32 4.93
C HIS A 223 -22.28 17.60 3.61
N VAL A 224 -21.18 17.17 3.00
CA VAL A 224 -21.12 16.12 1.97
C VAL A 224 -20.43 14.92 2.61
N VAL A 225 -21.16 13.85 2.88
CA VAL A 225 -20.63 12.69 3.62
C VAL A 225 -20.40 11.53 2.66
N ALA A 226 -19.14 11.11 2.51
CA ALA A 226 -18.72 10.06 1.61
C ALA A 226 -18.42 8.76 2.37
N PHE A 227 -18.98 7.64 1.93
CA PHE A 227 -18.79 6.31 2.51
C PHE A 227 -18.21 5.37 1.46
N VAL A 228 -17.04 4.80 1.72
CA VAL A 228 -16.58 3.59 1.03
C VAL A 228 -17.17 2.40 1.78
N VAL A 229 -18.11 1.69 1.15
CA VAL A 229 -18.92 0.66 1.81
C VAL A 229 -18.11 -0.61 2.08
N THR A 230 -17.25 -1.00 1.12
CA THR A 230 -16.25 -2.06 1.28
C THR A 230 -15.02 -1.70 0.46
N ASN A 231 -13.89 -1.55 1.13
CA ASN A 231 -12.61 -1.29 0.48
C ASN A 231 -11.97 -2.60 -0.01
N ASN A 232 -12.17 -3.72 0.69
CA ASN A 232 -11.61 -5.03 0.35
C ASN A 232 -12.68 -6.10 0.10
N PRO A 233 -13.49 -5.99 -0.98
CA PRO A 233 -14.55 -6.97 -1.23
C PRO A 233 -14.01 -8.39 -1.48
N ASP A 234 -12.80 -8.53 -2.03
CA ASP A 234 -12.18 -9.85 -2.25
C ASP A 234 -11.81 -10.53 -0.92
N GLY A 235 -11.13 -9.79 -0.04
CA GLY A 235 -10.81 -10.29 1.29
C GLY A 235 -12.06 -10.53 2.13
N ARG A 236 -13.13 -9.73 1.94
CA ARG A 236 -14.43 -9.88 2.61
C ARG A 236 -15.04 -11.24 2.35
N VAL A 237 -15.17 -11.59 1.09
CA VAL A 237 -15.72 -12.87 0.64
C VAL A 237 -14.84 -14.02 1.14
N ALA A 238 -13.52 -13.88 1.07
CA ALA A 238 -12.56 -14.93 1.42
C ALA A 238 -12.23 -15.04 2.92
N ALA A 239 -12.77 -14.17 3.79
CA ALA A 239 -12.36 -14.02 5.19
C ALA A 239 -10.84 -13.82 5.38
N THR A 240 -10.19 -13.08 4.49
CA THR A 240 -8.77 -12.75 4.60
C THR A 240 -8.58 -11.27 4.95
N ARG A 241 -7.54 -10.98 5.72
CA ARG A 241 -7.17 -9.60 6.04
C ARG A 241 -6.69 -8.86 4.79
N ALA A 242 -5.81 -9.51 4.04
CA ALA A 242 -5.23 -8.99 2.82
C ALA A 242 -6.22 -8.95 1.65
N ASN A 243 -5.91 -8.22 0.57
CA ASN A 243 -6.61 -8.35 -0.70
C ASN A 243 -6.17 -9.63 -1.45
N ALA A 244 -6.71 -9.87 -2.66
CA ALA A 244 -6.39 -11.08 -3.43
C ALA A 244 -4.94 -11.14 -3.97
N ASN A 245 -4.18 -10.04 -3.93
CA ASN A 245 -2.73 -10.07 -4.16
C ASN A 245 -1.91 -10.38 -2.89
N GLY A 246 -2.56 -10.55 -1.74
CA GLY A 246 -1.88 -10.82 -0.47
C GLY A 246 -1.31 -9.58 0.22
N PHE A 247 -1.77 -8.37 -0.12
CA PHE A 247 -1.35 -7.13 0.53
C PHE A 247 -2.26 -6.79 1.72
N ASP A 248 -1.64 -6.43 2.84
CA ASP A 248 -2.31 -5.60 3.85
C ASP A 248 -2.45 -4.18 3.27
N MET A 249 -3.67 -3.78 2.94
CA MET A 249 -3.93 -2.50 2.28
C MET A 249 -3.76 -1.31 3.23
N ASN A 250 -3.88 -1.52 4.54
CA ASN A 250 -3.56 -0.49 5.53
C ASN A 250 -2.03 -0.38 5.74
N ARG A 251 -1.23 -0.76 4.74
CA ARG A 251 0.22 -0.55 4.66
C ARG A 251 0.64 -0.03 3.27
N ASP A 252 -0.33 0.27 2.41
CA ASP A 252 -0.11 0.54 0.98
C ASP A 252 -0.54 1.96 0.58
N PHE A 253 -1.15 2.80 1.43
CA PHE A 253 -1.77 4.06 0.97
C PHE A 253 -0.82 5.02 0.26
N ILE A 254 0.42 5.12 0.75
CA ILE A 254 1.45 5.99 0.17
C ILE A 254 2.23 5.32 -0.98
N THR A 255 2.16 4.00 -1.17
CA THR A 255 2.73 3.32 -2.35
C THR A 255 1.70 3.25 -3.47
N ALA A 256 0.46 2.99 -3.05
CA ALA A 256 -0.73 2.72 -3.81
C ALA A 256 -0.51 1.70 -4.94
N SER A 257 0.11 0.58 -4.58
CA SER A 257 0.37 -0.52 -5.48
C SER A 257 -0.92 -1.27 -5.83
N GLN A 258 -1.91 -1.28 -4.92
CA GLN A 258 -3.16 -2.03 -5.09
C GLN A 258 -4.28 -1.20 -5.76
N PRO A 259 -5.11 -1.81 -6.63
CA PRO A 259 -6.19 -1.09 -7.31
C PRO A 259 -7.23 -0.52 -6.34
N GLU A 260 -7.54 -1.25 -5.26
CA GLU A 260 -8.48 -0.79 -4.23
C GLU A 260 -7.99 0.48 -3.54
N VAL A 261 -6.70 0.49 -3.18
CA VAL A 261 -6.05 1.64 -2.52
C VAL A 261 -6.04 2.85 -3.44
N ARG A 262 -5.70 2.69 -4.73
CA ARG A 262 -5.75 3.80 -5.70
C ARG A 262 -7.15 4.40 -5.81
N ALA A 263 -8.19 3.56 -5.84
CA ALA A 263 -9.58 4.00 -5.94
C ALA A 263 -10.01 4.83 -4.72
N VAL A 264 -9.70 4.37 -3.50
CA VAL A 264 -10.03 5.08 -2.26
C VAL A 264 -9.18 6.34 -2.08
N ARG A 265 -7.88 6.27 -2.36
CA ARG A 265 -6.96 7.42 -2.33
C ARG A 265 -7.45 8.54 -3.24
N ALA A 266 -7.92 8.22 -4.44
CA ALA A 266 -8.48 9.22 -5.36
C ALA A 266 -9.69 9.95 -4.76
N GLN A 267 -10.48 9.31 -3.89
CA GLN A 267 -11.59 9.97 -3.19
C GLN A 267 -11.10 10.85 -2.03
N LEU A 268 -10.08 10.42 -1.27
CA LEU A 268 -9.44 11.27 -0.26
C LEU A 268 -8.85 12.54 -0.89
N VAL A 269 -8.20 12.41 -2.05
CA VAL A 269 -7.72 13.53 -2.85
C VAL A 269 -8.88 14.44 -3.30
N ARG A 270 -9.91 13.85 -3.92
CA ARG A 270 -11.09 14.55 -4.45
C ARG A 270 -11.80 15.40 -3.42
N TYR A 271 -12.03 14.86 -2.23
CA TYR A 271 -12.82 15.53 -1.19
C TYR A 271 -11.94 16.34 -0.21
N SER A 272 -10.71 15.92 0.06
CA SER A 272 -9.84 16.48 1.11
C SER A 272 -10.65 16.77 2.39
N PRO A 273 -11.21 15.70 3.01
CA PRO A 273 -12.26 15.81 4.03
C PRO A 273 -11.77 16.53 5.30
N LEU A 274 -12.72 17.05 6.09
CA LEU A 274 -12.38 17.64 7.40
C LEU A 274 -12.13 16.53 8.44
N THR A 275 -12.93 15.47 8.42
CA THR A 275 -12.73 14.28 9.26
C THR A 275 -12.79 13.01 8.43
N MET A 276 -12.04 11.99 8.85
CA MET A 276 -12.04 10.68 8.24
C MET A 276 -12.05 9.58 9.32
N LEU A 277 -12.90 8.57 9.13
CA LEU A 277 -12.87 7.34 9.93
C LEU A 277 -12.47 6.15 9.07
N ASP A 278 -11.55 5.32 9.55
CA ASP A 278 -11.30 3.97 9.05
C ASP A 278 -11.78 2.96 10.10
N ILE A 279 -12.72 2.09 9.73
CA ILE A 279 -13.33 1.13 10.67
C ILE A 279 -12.68 -0.25 10.52
N HIS A 280 -12.12 -0.73 11.64
CA HIS A 280 -11.30 -1.93 11.78
C HIS A 280 -11.78 -2.86 12.91
N GLY A 281 -11.12 -4.02 13.03
CA GLY A 281 -11.16 -4.93 14.19
C GLY A 281 -9.97 -5.91 14.21
N TYR A 282 -9.67 -6.69 15.24
CA TYR A 282 -10.30 -6.74 16.53
C TYR A 282 -9.25 -6.60 17.63
N VAL A 283 -9.59 -5.83 18.67
CA VAL A 283 -8.75 -5.54 19.85
C VAL A 283 -9.43 -6.00 21.14
N SER A 284 -8.82 -5.87 22.32
CA SER A 284 -9.42 -6.35 23.58
C SER A 284 -10.63 -5.53 24.06
N CYS A 285 -10.64 -4.23 23.77
CA CYS A 285 -11.74 -3.27 23.98
C CYS A 285 -11.63 -2.18 22.92
N THR A 286 -12.73 -1.48 22.62
CA THR A 286 -12.80 -0.49 21.53
C THR A 286 -11.65 0.51 21.65
N LEU A 287 -10.83 0.61 20.60
CA LEU A 287 -9.77 1.60 20.49
C LEU A 287 -10.19 2.69 19.51
N ILE A 288 -9.97 3.94 19.90
CA ILE A 288 -10.30 5.15 19.16
C ILE A 288 -9.05 6.02 19.13
N GLU A 289 -8.44 6.21 17.96
CA GLU A 289 -7.31 7.14 17.80
C GLU A 289 -7.70 8.56 18.25
N PRO A 290 -6.76 9.40 18.73
CA PRO A 290 -5.34 9.49 18.34
C PRO A 290 -4.40 8.46 18.96
N THR A 291 -3.30 8.23 18.25
CA THR A 291 -2.18 7.30 18.46
C THR A 291 -1.27 7.65 19.65
N THR A 292 -0.38 6.74 20.02
CA THR A 292 0.78 7.06 20.86
C THR A 292 1.86 7.75 20.04
N GLY A 293 2.84 8.39 20.70
CA GLY A 293 4.10 8.70 20.04
C GLY A 293 4.88 7.43 19.67
N PRO A 294 5.88 7.53 18.78
CA PRO A 294 6.35 8.75 18.13
C PRO A 294 5.46 9.26 16.99
N HIS A 295 5.40 10.59 16.86
CA HIS A 295 4.64 11.26 15.79
C HIS A 295 5.51 11.62 14.60
N GLY A 296 5.00 11.32 13.40
CA GLY A 296 5.68 11.61 12.14
C GLY A 296 6.03 13.10 11.99
N ASP A 297 7.22 13.37 11.48
CA ASP A 297 7.83 14.71 11.42
C ASP A 297 7.20 15.64 10.37
N ASN A 298 6.50 15.07 9.39
CA ASN A 298 5.90 15.82 8.29
C ASN A 298 4.41 16.21 8.50
N TYR A 299 3.88 16.03 9.72
CA TYR A 299 2.51 16.42 10.10
C TYR A 299 2.47 17.80 10.77
N GLU A 300 1.37 18.54 10.63
CA GLU A 300 1.04 19.69 11.49
C GLU A 300 0.35 19.17 12.76
N TYR A 301 1.11 18.48 13.61
CA TYR A 301 0.51 17.69 14.70
C TYR A 301 -0.19 18.55 15.75
N ASP A 302 0.24 19.81 15.96
CA ASP A 302 -0.43 20.80 16.82
C ASP A 302 -1.87 21.12 16.34
N LEU A 303 -2.07 21.18 15.02
CA LEU A 303 -3.39 21.39 14.40
C LEU A 303 -4.23 20.10 14.41
N TYR A 304 -3.61 18.94 14.22
CA TYR A 304 -4.30 17.65 14.24
C TYR A 304 -4.82 17.30 15.64
N ILE A 305 -3.94 17.25 16.64
CA ILE A 305 -4.25 16.67 17.96
C ILE A 305 -5.37 17.40 18.69
N ARG A 306 -5.46 18.72 18.48
CA ARG A 306 -6.50 19.60 19.04
C ARG A 306 -7.90 19.07 18.75
N HIS A 307 -8.16 18.71 17.50
CA HIS A 307 -9.46 18.19 17.10
C HIS A 307 -9.56 16.68 17.24
N ALA A 308 -8.49 15.93 16.93
CA ALA A 308 -8.49 14.48 17.04
C ALA A 308 -8.86 14.02 18.45
N LEU A 309 -8.24 14.60 19.49
CA LEU A 309 -8.52 14.19 20.87
C LEU A 309 -9.97 14.48 21.31
N ARG A 310 -10.51 15.64 20.92
CA ARG A 310 -11.90 16.03 21.25
C ARG A 310 -12.91 15.19 20.49
N ASN A 311 -12.64 14.87 19.22
CA ASN A 311 -13.45 13.96 18.41
C ASN A 311 -13.44 12.54 18.98
N ALA A 312 -12.28 12.04 19.39
CA ALA A 312 -12.13 10.73 20.03
C ALA A 312 -12.97 10.62 21.31
N LEU A 313 -12.94 11.65 22.15
CA LEU A 313 -13.78 11.72 23.35
C LEU A 313 -15.28 11.80 23.02
N ALA A 314 -15.66 12.43 21.90
CA ALA A 314 -17.05 12.46 21.44
C ALA A 314 -17.53 11.08 20.96
N MET A 315 -16.70 10.38 20.20
CA MET A 315 -16.95 8.99 19.78
C MET A 315 -16.99 8.04 20.98
N GLU A 316 -16.07 8.17 21.94
CA GLU A 316 -16.11 7.40 23.19
C GLU A 316 -17.43 7.58 23.93
N ARG A 317 -17.92 8.82 24.08
CA ARG A 317 -19.25 9.08 24.69
C ARG A 317 -20.37 8.40 23.91
N ALA A 318 -20.35 8.46 22.58
CA ALA A 318 -21.35 7.81 21.74
C ALA A 318 -21.33 6.28 21.90
N VAL A 319 -20.13 5.67 21.93
CA VAL A 319 -19.97 4.23 22.14
C VAL A 319 -20.44 3.82 23.54
N LEU A 320 -20.07 4.56 24.59
CA LEU A 320 -20.53 4.26 25.96
C LEU A 320 -22.06 4.38 26.10
N ALA A 321 -22.68 5.30 25.36
CA ALA A 321 -24.14 5.49 25.36
C ALA A 321 -24.91 4.30 24.76
N THR A 322 -24.26 3.41 24.01
CA THR A 322 -24.89 2.16 23.54
C THR A 322 -25.23 1.20 24.67
N GLY A 323 -24.56 1.31 25.82
CA GLY A 323 -24.68 0.35 26.93
C GLY A 323 -23.93 -0.96 26.70
N GLU A 324 -23.20 -1.11 25.59
CA GLU A 324 -22.49 -2.33 25.21
C GLU A 324 -21.19 -2.52 26.03
N THR A 325 -21.35 -2.88 27.31
CA THR A 325 -20.21 -2.99 28.25
C THR A 325 -19.13 -3.99 27.84
N ARG A 326 -19.44 -4.96 26.99
CA ARG A 326 -18.47 -5.91 26.42
C ARG A 326 -17.51 -5.24 25.44
N ALA A 327 -17.87 -4.08 24.89
CA ALA A 327 -17.06 -3.36 23.93
C ALA A 327 -16.13 -2.31 24.56
N SER A 328 -16.32 -1.94 25.82
CA SER A 328 -15.50 -0.92 26.50
C SER A 328 -14.56 -1.53 27.54
N CYS A 329 -13.40 -0.89 27.73
CA CYS A 329 -12.38 -1.36 28.66
C CYS A 329 -12.91 -1.29 30.11
N ALA A 330 -12.65 -2.32 30.89
CA ALA A 330 -12.88 -2.32 32.33
C ALA A 330 -11.64 -1.76 33.03
N ASN A 331 -11.76 -0.59 33.65
CA ASN A 331 -10.62 0.06 34.28
C ASN A 331 -10.47 -0.34 35.75
N PRO A 332 -9.25 -0.25 36.32
CA PRO A 332 -9.02 -0.58 37.73
C PRO A 332 -9.85 0.25 38.73
N ASP A 333 -10.28 1.44 38.34
CA ASP A 333 -11.13 2.35 39.14
C ASP A 333 -12.64 2.01 39.05
N GLY A 334 -13.01 0.94 38.33
CA GLY A 334 -14.40 0.52 38.14
C GLY A 334 -15.13 1.26 37.02
N SER A 335 -14.52 2.28 36.39
CA SER A 335 -15.10 2.97 35.24
C SER A 335 -15.05 2.12 33.97
N ARG A 336 -15.94 2.43 33.02
CA ARG A 336 -15.88 1.95 31.64
C ARG A 336 -15.45 3.10 30.74
N ARG A 337 -14.37 2.91 30.00
CA ARG A 337 -13.88 3.85 28.97
C ARG A 337 -13.31 3.08 27.80
N ASN A 338 -13.25 3.69 26.64
CA ASN A 338 -12.59 3.11 25.48
C ASN A 338 -11.10 3.44 25.54
N ASP A 339 -10.28 2.71 24.81
CA ASP A 339 -8.86 2.97 24.77
C ASP A 339 -8.59 4.08 23.76
N ILE A 340 -8.12 5.24 24.24
CA ILE A 340 -7.61 6.32 23.39
C ILE A 340 -6.09 6.30 23.54
N PRO A 341 -5.33 5.75 22.57
CA PRO A 341 -3.90 5.48 22.75
C PRO A 341 -3.09 6.68 23.25
N PHE A 342 -3.35 7.88 22.72
CA PHE A 342 -2.71 9.12 23.18
C PHE A 342 -2.87 9.40 24.69
N ARG A 343 -4.05 9.07 25.24
CA ARG A 343 -4.44 9.29 26.65
C ARG A 343 -4.09 8.11 27.56
N ASP A 344 -4.19 6.89 27.03
CA ASP A 344 -4.23 5.68 27.85
C ASP A 344 -2.94 4.85 27.78
N ARG A 345 -2.11 5.04 26.73
CA ARG A 345 -0.90 4.24 26.47
C ARG A 345 0.34 5.12 26.36
N THR A 346 1.52 4.56 26.65
CA THR A 346 2.80 5.29 26.51
C THR A 346 3.54 5.02 25.20
N GLN A 347 3.20 3.93 24.49
CA GLN A 347 3.86 3.48 23.25
C GLN A 347 3.06 2.34 22.59
N GLY A 348 3.50 1.92 21.40
CA GLY A 348 3.07 0.67 20.76
C GLY A 348 1.87 0.79 19.83
N TRP A 349 1.44 2.02 19.50
CA TRP A 349 0.42 2.31 18.51
C TRP A 349 0.71 3.67 17.87
N ASP A 350 1.87 3.81 17.24
CA ASP A 350 2.33 5.09 16.68
C ASP A 350 1.85 5.36 15.25
N ASP A 351 1.92 6.62 14.85
CA ASP A 351 1.49 7.14 13.54
C ASP A 351 2.63 7.63 12.67
N TRP A 352 3.85 7.17 12.95
CA TRP A 352 5.03 7.64 12.26
C TRP A 352 4.97 7.49 10.72
N PRO A 353 4.68 6.30 10.16
CA PRO A 353 4.73 6.12 8.72
C PRO A 353 3.45 6.64 8.01
N PRO A 354 3.59 7.19 6.80
CA PRO A 354 2.46 7.71 6.02
C PRO A 354 1.61 6.62 5.33
N ILE A 355 1.70 5.37 5.78
CA ILE A 355 1.21 4.18 5.06
C ILE A 355 -0.22 3.76 5.46
N PHE A 356 -0.69 4.19 6.63
CA PHE A 356 -2.02 3.90 7.16
C PHE A 356 -3.04 4.87 6.57
N THR A 357 -4.29 4.46 6.41
CA THR A 357 -5.33 5.32 5.83
C THR A 357 -5.50 6.66 6.57
N PRO A 358 -5.65 6.69 7.91
CA PRO A 358 -5.81 7.95 8.63
C PRO A 358 -4.59 8.85 8.53
N MET A 359 -3.39 8.28 8.61
CA MET A 359 -2.11 8.99 8.56
C MET A 359 -1.86 9.58 7.16
N TYR A 360 -2.19 8.83 6.11
CA TYR A 360 -2.22 9.37 4.75
C TYR A 360 -3.19 10.56 4.65
N SER A 361 -4.40 10.44 5.22
CA SER A 361 -5.41 11.50 5.17
C SER A 361 -4.98 12.79 5.89
N MET A 362 -4.14 12.70 6.93
CA MET A 362 -3.60 13.86 7.66
C MET A 362 -2.83 14.80 6.73
N TYR A 363 -2.14 14.28 5.71
CA TYR A 363 -1.47 15.11 4.70
C TYR A 363 -2.42 15.95 3.83
N HIS A 364 -3.72 15.62 3.86
CA HIS A 364 -4.79 16.40 3.25
C HIS A 364 -5.46 17.36 4.27
N GLY A 365 -4.81 17.62 5.40
CA GLY A 365 -5.33 18.45 6.49
C GLY A 365 -6.57 17.84 7.16
N THR A 366 -6.68 16.51 7.13
CA THR A 366 -7.83 15.76 7.66
C THR A 366 -7.60 15.38 9.13
N ILE A 367 -8.65 15.43 9.94
CA ILE A 367 -8.66 14.78 11.27
C ILE A 367 -9.07 13.31 11.07
N GLY A 368 -8.08 12.46 10.84
CA GLY A 368 -8.26 11.02 10.60
C GLY A 368 -8.27 10.18 11.87
N HIS A 369 -9.02 9.08 11.88
CA HIS A 369 -9.05 8.12 12.98
C HIS A 369 -9.17 6.68 12.49
N THR A 370 -8.35 5.78 13.03
CA THR A 370 -8.68 4.35 13.11
C THR A 370 -9.64 4.11 14.27
N ILE A 371 -10.69 3.33 14.02
CA ILE A 371 -11.56 2.73 15.03
C ILE A 371 -11.35 1.23 15.01
N GLU A 372 -10.85 0.65 16.10
CA GLU A 372 -10.71 -0.80 16.25
C GLU A 372 -11.82 -1.33 17.16
N ILE A 373 -12.80 -2.04 16.59
CA ILE A 373 -13.87 -2.68 17.36
C ILE A 373 -13.35 -3.96 18.04
N PRO A 374 -13.90 -4.42 19.19
CA PRO A 374 -13.17 -5.38 20.02
C PRO A 374 -13.49 -6.86 19.82
N LEU A 375 -14.73 -7.23 19.52
CA LEU A 375 -15.13 -8.63 19.71
C LEU A 375 -14.86 -9.47 18.47
N ASN A 376 -13.71 -10.14 18.38
CA ASN A 376 -13.43 -11.04 17.26
C ASN A 376 -14.50 -12.16 17.15
N PRO A 377 -15.32 -12.20 16.08
CA PRO A 377 -16.39 -13.16 15.93
C PRO A 377 -15.89 -14.47 15.30
N ARG A 378 -14.61 -14.56 14.94
CA ARG A 378 -13.99 -15.75 14.34
C ARG A 378 -13.53 -16.74 15.41
N GLY A 379 -13.15 -17.95 14.97
CA GLY A 379 -12.67 -19.03 15.84
C GLY A 379 -13.78 -19.98 16.29
N ASN A 380 -13.50 -20.71 17.38
CA ASN A 380 -14.39 -21.74 17.92
C ASN A 380 -15.45 -21.13 18.85
N LEU A 381 -16.50 -20.54 18.26
CA LEU A 381 -17.64 -19.93 18.94
C LEU A 381 -18.94 -20.62 18.51
N THR A 382 -19.94 -20.64 19.40
CA THR A 382 -21.31 -21.00 19.00
C THR A 382 -21.86 -19.95 18.02
N VAL A 383 -22.82 -20.35 17.19
CA VAL A 383 -23.49 -19.42 16.25
C VAL A 383 -24.09 -18.22 16.99
N ALA A 384 -24.75 -18.45 18.13
CA ALA A 384 -25.33 -17.39 18.94
C ALA A 384 -24.27 -16.38 19.45
N GLU A 385 -23.14 -16.86 19.97
CA GLU A 385 -22.08 -15.98 20.47
C GLU A 385 -21.40 -15.22 19.31
N ARG A 386 -21.23 -15.85 18.15
CA ARG A 386 -20.72 -15.19 16.94
C ARG A 386 -21.62 -14.03 16.51
N HIS A 387 -22.92 -14.27 16.42
CA HIS A 387 -23.90 -13.26 16.02
C HIS A 387 -24.04 -12.15 17.05
N GLU A 388 -23.93 -12.47 18.34
CA GLU A 388 -23.95 -11.44 19.38
C GLU A 388 -22.71 -10.53 19.29
N ARG A 389 -21.52 -11.09 18.99
CA ARG A 389 -20.32 -10.28 18.79
C ARG A 389 -20.45 -9.34 17.59
N THR A 390 -20.97 -9.83 16.47
CA THR A 390 -21.16 -9.00 15.27
C THR A 390 -22.23 -7.93 15.48
N ARG A 391 -23.32 -8.24 16.21
CA ARG A 391 -24.33 -7.26 16.62
C ARG A 391 -23.72 -6.14 17.47
N ILE A 392 -22.95 -6.49 18.51
CA ILE A 392 -22.28 -5.52 19.40
C ILE A 392 -21.29 -4.66 18.60
N ASN A 393 -20.41 -5.29 17.82
CA ASN A 393 -19.41 -4.60 17.01
C ASN A 393 -20.04 -3.64 16.00
N THR A 394 -21.15 -4.04 15.37
CA THR A 394 -21.91 -3.17 14.45
C THR A 394 -22.50 -1.97 15.20
N ALA A 395 -23.08 -2.17 16.39
CA ALA A 395 -23.61 -1.07 17.21
C ALA A 395 -22.51 -0.07 17.62
N VAL A 396 -21.31 -0.57 17.98
CA VAL A 396 -20.14 0.27 18.28
C VAL A 396 -19.70 1.07 17.06
N ALA A 397 -19.60 0.43 15.89
CA ALA A 397 -19.23 1.12 14.65
C ALA A 397 -20.26 2.19 14.25
N VAL A 398 -21.57 1.92 14.37
CA VAL A 398 -22.63 2.92 14.16
C VAL A 398 -22.46 4.10 15.12
N ALA A 399 -22.22 3.82 16.40
CA ALA A 399 -22.02 4.85 17.41
C ALA A 399 -20.78 5.73 17.14
N SER A 400 -19.67 5.13 16.72
CA SER A 400 -18.46 5.86 16.32
C SER A 400 -18.70 6.75 15.11
N ILE A 401 -19.35 6.25 14.06
CA ILE A 401 -19.72 7.06 12.88
C ILE A 401 -20.57 8.25 13.31
N LYS A 402 -21.65 8.01 14.06
CA LYS A 402 -22.54 9.08 14.53
C LYS A 402 -21.84 10.08 15.44
N GLY A 403 -20.97 9.61 16.34
CA GLY A 403 -20.16 10.46 17.21
C GLY A 403 -19.27 11.42 16.42
N ASN A 404 -18.60 10.92 15.37
CA ASN A 404 -17.80 11.75 14.47
C ASN A 404 -18.65 12.74 13.66
N LEU A 405 -19.79 12.31 13.10
CA LEU A 405 -20.69 13.21 12.36
C LEU A 405 -21.24 14.32 13.26
N GLY A 406 -21.61 13.98 14.51
CA GLY A 406 -22.04 14.95 15.51
C GLY A 406 -20.95 15.97 15.83
N TYR A 407 -19.74 15.50 16.14
CA TYR A 407 -18.59 16.37 16.41
C TYR A 407 -18.28 17.29 15.22
N ALA A 408 -18.25 16.76 14.00
CA ALA A 408 -17.99 17.53 12.80
C ALA A 408 -19.08 18.58 12.52
N THR A 409 -20.32 18.31 12.89
CA THR A 409 -21.45 19.25 12.78
C THR A 409 -21.33 20.39 13.78
N GLU A 410 -21.01 20.07 15.03
CA GLU A 410 -20.83 21.04 16.13
C GLU A 410 -19.63 21.96 15.88
N HIS A 411 -18.51 21.40 15.42
CA HIS A 411 -17.23 22.11 15.26
C HIS A 411 -16.91 22.47 13.81
N ARG A 412 -17.92 22.52 12.93
CA ARG A 412 -17.74 22.68 11.47
C ARG A 412 -16.80 23.83 11.08
N SER A 413 -17.04 25.03 11.63
CA SER A 413 -16.27 26.22 11.29
C SER A 413 -14.84 26.16 11.83
N GLU A 414 -14.64 25.56 13.00
CA GLU A 414 -13.32 25.38 13.61
C GLU A 414 -12.48 24.39 12.80
N LEU A 415 -13.07 23.26 12.41
CA LEU A 415 -12.40 22.25 11.57
C LEU A 415 -11.99 22.82 10.21
N LEU A 416 -12.86 23.63 9.58
CA LEU A 416 -12.51 24.30 8.33
C LEU A 416 -11.38 25.32 8.54
N ALA A 417 -11.46 26.16 9.57
CA ALA A 417 -10.40 27.12 9.87
C ALA A 417 -9.05 26.43 10.14
N ASN A 418 -9.07 25.32 10.87
CA ASN A 418 -7.90 24.50 11.16
C ASN A 418 -7.24 23.96 9.89
N GLN A 419 -8.04 23.42 8.96
CA GLN A 419 -7.52 22.91 7.69
C GLN A 419 -6.99 24.03 6.78
N LEU A 420 -7.64 25.20 6.76
CA LEU A 420 -7.11 26.35 6.01
C LEU A 420 -5.78 26.85 6.59
N GLU A 421 -5.63 26.84 7.91
CA GLU A 421 -4.36 27.17 8.57
C GLU A 421 -3.26 26.15 8.21
N TRP A 422 -3.59 24.86 8.16
CA TRP A 422 -2.68 23.81 7.70
C TRP A 422 -2.10 24.13 6.32
N PHE A 423 -2.98 24.46 5.36
CA PHE A 423 -2.57 24.76 3.99
C PHE A 423 -1.85 26.11 3.87
N ARG A 424 -2.25 27.12 4.66
CA ARG A 424 -1.57 28.42 4.71
C ARG A 424 -0.12 28.27 5.15
N ARG A 425 0.14 27.53 6.24
CA ARG A 425 1.52 27.20 6.67
C ARG A 425 2.33 26.53 5.56
N GLY A 426 1.65 25.70 4.75
CA GLY A 426 2.20 25.07 3.55
C GLY A 426 2.72 26.07 2.52
N VAL A 427 1.86 26.97 2.09
CA VAL A 427 2.19 27.99 1.08
C VAL A 427 3.22 29.00 1.61
N ASP A 428 3.19 29.31 2.89
CA ASP A 428 4.14 30.26 3.49
C ASP A 428 5.51 29.61 3.79
N GLY A 429 5.60 28.28 3.71
CA GLY A 429 6.83 27.53 3.94
C GLY A 429 7.26 27.53 5.41
N GLU A 430 6.30 27.58 6.33
CA GLU A 430 6.58 27.56 7.76
C GLU A 430 7.10 26.19 8.21
N SER A 431 7.86 26.16 9.31
CA SER A 431 8.22 24.93 10.02
C SER A 431 7.02 24.36 10.78
N THR A 432 7.04 23.06 11.07
CA THR A 432 6.06 22.46 11.97
C THR A 432 6.25 22.99 13.40
N ARG A 433 5.19 22.91 14.23
CA ARG A 433 5.17 23.49 15.59
C ARG A 433 4.94 22.41 16.65
N PRO A 434 5.44 22.62 17.90
CA PRO A 434 5.15 21.71 19.00
C PRO A 434 3.68 21.80 19.41
N ILE A 435 3.17 20.73 20.04
CA ILE A 435 1.82 20.70 20.61
C ILE A 435 1.70 21.78 21.70
N ASP A 436 0.73 22.68 21.53
CA ASP A 436 0.44 23.77 22.46
C ASP A 436 -0.97 23.71 23.07
N ASP A 437 -1.81 22.75 22.65
CA ASP A 437 -3.19 22.61 23.13
C ASP A 437 -3.21 22.15 24.60
N PRO A 438 -3.82 22.93 25.53
CA PRO A 438 -3.82 22.60 26.95
C PRO A 438 -4.47 21.26 27.27
N LEU A 439 -5.52 20.86 26.53
CA LEU A 439 -6.19 19.57 26.75
C LEU A 439 -5.27 18.43 26.33
N ALA A 440 -4.67 18.49 25.14
CA ALA A 440 -3.70 17.51 24.68
C ALA A 440 -2.53 17.36 25.66
N ILE A 441 -1.94 18.47 26.13
CA ILE A 441 -0.86 18.44 27.12
C ILE A 441 -1.32 17.76 28.42
N SER A 442 -2.52 18.07 28.91
CA SER A 442 -3.03 17.52 30.17
C SER A 442 -3.35 16.03 30.12
N LEU A 443 -3.77 15.52 28.96
CA LEU A 443 -4.19 14.14 28.77
C LEU A 443 -3.10 13.23 28.21
N ALA A 444 -2.04 13.80 27.63
CA ALA A 444 -0.96 13.04 27.04
C ALA A 444 -0.34 12.07 28.05
N ARG A 445 -0.27 10.80 27.66
CA ARG A 445 0.37 9.78 28.49
C ARG A 445 1.83 9.59 28.09
N GLY A 446 2.72 9.73 29.06
CA GLY A 446 4.16 9.64 28.79
C GLY A 446 4.60 10.70 27.79
N ASP A 447 5.28 10.27 26.75
CA ASP A 447 5.91 11.15 25.76
C ASP A 447 5.03 11.47 24.54
N ASN A 448 3.74 11.11 24.57
CA ASN A 448 2.82 11.37 23.45
C ASN A 448 2.66 12.87 23.13
N VAL A 449 3.00 13.79 24.05
CA VAL A 449 2.98 15.24 23.76
C VAL A 449 4.19 15.71 22.92
N LYS A 450 5.21 14.85 22.73
CA LYS A 450 6.44 15.21 22.02
C LYS A 450 6.28 15.03 20.52
N THR A 451 6.75 16.02 19.76
CA THR A 451 6.74 16.01 18.29
C THR A 451 8.14 16.27 17.74
N HIS A 452 8.41 15.80 16.53
CA HIS A 452 9.65 16.11 15.81
C HIS A 452 9.39 17.26 14.86
N LEU A 453 10.08 18.37 15.08
CA LEU A 453 9.91 19.55 14.24
C LEU A 453 10.67 19.38 12.93
N GLN A 454 10.08 19.89 11.87
CA GLN A 454 10.56 19.78 10.51
C GLN A 454 10.64 21.16 9.86
N ASP A 455 11.83 21.47 9.35
CA ASP A 455 12.05 22.56 8.41
C ASP A 455 11.99 22.00 6.98
N PHE A 456 11.22 22.66 6.12
CA PHE A 456 11.03 22.20 4.75
C PHE A 456 12.06 22.82 3.82
N ALA A 457 12.60 22.01 2.89
CA ALA A 457 13.45 22.49 1.80
C ALA A 457 12.75 23.64 1.03
N ARG A 458 13.51 24.51 0.34
CA ARG A 458 12.86 25.48 -0.56
C ARG A 458 12.18 24.77 -1.72
N ALA A 459 12.85 23.78 -2.29
CA ALA A 459 12.39 23.00 -3.43
C ALA A 459 13.14 21.67 -3.52
N TYR A 460 12.59 20.74 -4.29
CA TYR A 460 13.34 19.60 -4.83
C TYR A 460 13.42 19.71 -6.34
N VAL A 461 14.54 19.29 -6.91
CA VAL A 461 14.75 19.22 -8.35
C VAL A 461 14.97 17.78 -8.76
N ILE A 462 14.17 17.32 -9.73
CA ILE A 462 14.39 16.06 -10.43
C ILE A 462 15.02 16.46 -11.76
N PRO A 463 16.36 16.40 -11.89
CA PRO A 463 17.04 16.92 -13.06
C PRO A 463 16.65 16.12 -14.31
N ALA A 464 16.85 16.74 -15.47
CA ALA A 464 16.81 16.09 -16.78
C ALA A 464 18.23 15.89 -17.33
N GLY A 465 18.34 15.16 -18.45
CA GLY A 465 19.62 14.93 -19.11
C GLY A 465 20.56 14.03 -18.33
N THR A 466 21.86 14.30 -18.41
CA THR A 466 22.92 13.44 -17.85
C THR A 466 22.96 13.39 -16.32
N ASP A 467 22.35 14.38 -15.66
CA ASP A 467 22.27 14.42 -14.19
C ASP A 467 21.15 13.53 -13.65
N GLN A 468 20.31 12.99 -14.54
CA GLN A 468 19.24 12.06 -14.21
C GLN A 468 19.68 10.62 -14.42
N ARG A 469 19.58 9.80 -13.37
CA ARG A 469 19.87 8.37 -13.46
C ARG A 469 18.89 7.65 -14.38
N SER A 470 17.60 7.93 -14.28
CA SER A 470 16.56 7.24 -15.05
C SER A 470 15.38 8.15 -15.36
N ALA A 471 15.17 8.43 -16.65
CA ALA A 471 14.08 9.29 -17.11
C ALA A 471 12.68 8.68 -16.88
N THR A 472 12.57 7.35 -16.97
CA THR A 472 11.34 6.60 -16.69
C THR A 472 11.00 6.63 -15.20
N SER A 473 11.96 6.40 -14.30
CA SER A 473 11.76 6.57 -12.86
C SER A 473 11.41 8.01 -12.48
N ALA A 474 12.06 9.00 -13.11
CA ALA A 474 11.73 10.41 -12.90
C ALA A 474 10.28 10.74 -13.29
N ALA A 475 9.84 10.31 -14.48
CA ALA A 475 8.45 10.50 -14.93
C ALA A 475 7.45 9.76 -14.01
N ARG A 476 7.78 8.53 -13.60
CA ARG A 476 6.98 7.72 -12.67
C ARG A 476 6.80 8.39 -11.31
N LEU A 477 7.87 8.96 -10.75
CA LEU A 477 7.84 9.70 -9.48
C LEU A 477 7.01 10.98 -9.62
N VAL A 478 7.18 11.74 -10.72
CA VAL A 478 6.40 12.96 -10.95
C VAL A 478 4.93 12.66 -11.12
N GLN A 479 4.57 11.66 -11.94
CA GLN A 479 3.17 11.26 -12.10
C GLN A 479 2.57 10.82 -10.76
N PHE A 480 3.33 10.10 -9.94
CA PHE A 480 2.89 9.72 -8.61
C PHE A 480 2.60 10.93 -7.70
N MET A 481 3.43 11.96 -7.75
CA MET A 481 3.17 13.21 -7.02
C MET A 481 1.89 13.90 -7.51
N LEU A 482 1.66 13.96 -8.82
CA LEU A 482 0.42 14.52 -9.40
C LEU A 482 -0.82 13.73 -8.97
N ASP A 483 -0.72 12.40 -8.93
CA ASP A 483 -1.81 11.51 -8.49
C ASP A 483 -2.13 11.63 -6.98
N ASN A 484 -1.26 12.30 -6.23
CA ASN A 484 -1.42 12.69 -4.83
C ASN A 484 -1.79 14.17 -4.67
N ASP A 485 -2.11 14.86 -5.77
CA ASP A 485 -2.48 16.28 -5.82
C ASP A 485 -1.38 17.20 -5.27
N LEU A 486 -0.12 16.85 -5.57
CA LEU A 486 1.03 17.73 -5.39
C LEU A 486 1.28 18.56 -6.66
N GLN A 487 1.74 19.78 -6.47
CA GLN A 487 2.13 20.66 -7.57
C GLN A 487 3.59 20.44 -7.95
N VAL A 488 3.80 20.11 -9.23
CA VAL A 488 5.12 19.96 -9.83
C VAL A 488 5.22 20.87 -11.03
N HIS A 489 6.36 21.55 -11.17
CA HIS A 489 6.64 22.39 -12.32
C HIS A 489 7.72 21.77 -13.20
N ARG A 490 7.78 22.15 -14.47
CA ARG A 490 8.84 21.77 -15.40
C ARG A 490 9.53 23.03 -15.92
N ALA A 491 10.86 22.99 -15.91
CA ALA A 491 11.68 24.03 -16.49
C ALA A 491 11.56 23.99 -18.02
N TRP A 492 11.07 25.06 -18.66
CA TRP A 492 10.98 25.12 -20.13
C TRP A 492 12.25 25.70 -20.80
N ARG A 493 13.13 26.26 -19.98
CA ARG A 493 14.48 26.74 -20.31
C ARG A 493 15.41 26.41 -19.13
N PRO A 494 16.73 26.48 -19.27
CA PRO A 494 17.63 26.32 -18.13
C PRO A 494 17.28 27.30 -16.99
N VAL A 495 17.29 26.82 -15.76
CA VAL A 495 16.99 27.60 -14.54
C VAL A 495 18.11 27.47 -13.53
N LYS A 496 18.28 28.47 -12.65
CA LYS A 496 19.25 28.45 -11.56
C LYS A 496 18.51 28.40 -10.23
N LEU A 497 18.71 27.34 -9.45
CA LEU A 497 18.04 27.11 -8.17
C LEU A 497 19.08 26.78 -7.09
N GLY A 498 19.09 27.53 -5.99
CA GLY A 498 20.05 27.32 -4.90
C GLY A 498 21.52 27.40 -5.31
N GLY A 499 21.84 28.14 -6.39
CA GLY A 499 23.20 28.25 -6.93
C GLY A 499 23.55 27.26 -8.04
N THR A 500 22.78 26.18 -8.21
CA THR A 500 22.99 25.14 -9.24
C THR A 500 22.19 25.44 -10.50
N HIS A 501 22.79 25.21 -11.67
CA HIS A 501 22.11 25.28 -12.96
C HIS A 501 21.46 23.95 -13.31
N TYR A 502 20.21 23.99 -13.74
CA TYR A 502 19.44 22.84 -14.16
C TYR A 502 18.98 23.02 -15.60
N GLU A 503 19.11 21.95 -16.39
CA GLU A 503 18.73 21.94 -17.79
C GLU A 503 17.21 22.09 -18.00
N ALA A 504 16.83 22.57 -19.18
CA ALA A 504 15.44 22.54 -19.62
C ALA A 504 14.91 21.10 -19.58
N GLY A 505 13.67 20.95 -19.14
CA GLY A 505 13.02 19.66 -18.95
C GLY A 505 13.07 19.14 -17.52
N SER A 506 13.94 19.68 -16.65
CA SER A 506 14.01 19.33 -15.22
C SER A 506 12.69 19.63 -14.51
N TYR A 507 12.27 18.75 -13.60
CA TYR A 507 11.10 18.99 -12.76
C TYR A 507 11.49 19.66 -11.46
N VAL A 508 10.63 20.56 -10.97
CA VAL A 508 10.83 21.35 -9.76
C VAL A 508 9.58 21.22 -8.90
N VAL A 509 9.77 20.71 -7.69
CA VAL A 509 8.74 20.62 -6.65
C VAL A 509 8.96 21.81 -5.72
N ASP A 510 8.15 22.86 -5.88
CA ASP A 510 8.17 24.00 -4.96
C ASP A 510 7.52 23.59 -3.64
N MET A 511 8.26 23.66 -2.52
CA MET A 511 7.72 23.28 -1.22
C MET A 511 6.79 24.33 -0.61
N ARG A 512 6.66 25.51 -1.21
CA ARG A 512 5.65 26.53 -0.87
C ARG A 512 4.30 26.17 -1.49
N GLN A 513 3.74 25.05 -1.07
CA GLN A 513 2.46 24.53 -1.50
C GLN A 513 1.67 23.93 -0.33
N ALA A 514 0.34 23.89 -0.46
CA ALA A 514 -0.57 23.48 0.62
C ALA A 514 -0.21 22.12 1.24
N LYS A 515 0.20 21.15 0.42
CA LYS A 515 0.49 19.77 0.81
C LYS A 515 2.00 19.49 0.95
N ARG A 516 2.79 20.48 1.38
CA ARG A 516 4.25 20.36 1.53
C ARG A 516 4.71 19.18 2.38
N GLY A 517 3.95 18.82 3.42
CA GLY A 517 4.25 17.67 4.29
C GLY A 517 4.27 16.36 3.50
N LEU A 518 3.34 16.18 2.56
CA LEU A 518 3.31 14.99 1.70
C LEU A 518 4.47 14.98 0.72
N ALA A 519 4.74 16.10 0.07
CA ALA A 519 5.89 16.23 -0.82
C ALA A 519 7.21 15.91 -0.10
N SER A 520 7.35 16.38 1.14
CA SER A 520 8.51 16.12 1.99
C SER A 520 8.60 14.64 2.36
N ALA A 521 7.51 14.01 2.80
CA ALA A 521 7.48 12.57 3.11
C ALA A 521 7.80 11.67 1.90
N LEU A 522 7.54 12.14 0.67
CA LEU A 522 7.89 11.41 -0.55
C LEU A 522 9.35 11.61 -0.98
N LEU A 523 9.95 12.78 -0.74
CA LEU A 523 11.21 13.21 -1.35
C LEU A 523 12.40 13.28 -0.38
N GLU A 524 12.18 13.64 0.89
CA GLU A 524 13.22 13.57 1.91
C GLU A 524 13.60 12.11 2.19
N VAL A 525 14.81 11.92 2.71
CA VAL A 525 15.24 10.59 3.16
C VAL A 525 14.56 10.14 4.46
N GLY A 526 14.06 11.10 5.26
CA GLY A 526 13.51 10.87 6.60
C GLY A 526 14.55 11.11 7.71
N ARG A 527 14.29 10.55 8.89
CA ARG A 527 15.10 10.73 10.11
C ARG A 527 15.57 9.39 10.66
N ASP A 528 16.79 9.34 11.18
CA ASP A 528 17.23 8.26 12.08
C ASP A 528 16.66 8.51 13.48
N VAL A 529 15.70 7.69 13.88
CA VAL A 529 15.00 7.76 15.17
C VAL A 529 15.44 6.65 16.13
N THR A 530 16.55 5.99 15.84
CA THR A 530 17.05 4.85 16.63
C THR A 530 17.25 5.17 18.11
N ASN A 531 17.72 6.38 18.41
CA ASN A 531 17.99 6.83 19.78
C ASN A 531 16.82 7.60 20.40
N ASP A 532 15.81 7.92 19.60
CA ASP A 532 14.63 8.66 20.05
C ASP A 532 13.59 7.71 20.66
N PHE A 533 13.47 6.49 20.12
CA PHE A 533 12.47 5.50 20.53
C PHE A 533 13.06 4.10 20.72
N ASN A 534 12.47 3.32 21.64
CA ASN A 534 12.91 1.94 21.89
C ASN A 534 12.41 0.93 20.85
N ALA A 535 11.27 1.21 20.23
CA ALA A 535 10.61 0.39 19.22
C ALA A 535 9.63 1.23 18.41
N MET A 536 9.34 0.77 17.19
CA MET A 536 8.30 1.30 16.31
C MET A 536 7.19 0.27 16.16
N TYR A 537 5.96 0.70 15.91
CA TYR A 537 4.81 -0.17 15.66
C TYR A 537 4.92 -0.89 14.30
N ASP A 538 5.43 -0.19 13.28
CA ASP A 538 5.76 -0.78 11.98
C ASP A 538 7.07 -0.18 11.47
N ILE A 539 7.04 0.63 10.41
CA ILE A 539 8.23 1.21 9.79
C ILE A 539 8.41 2.69 10.12
N SER A 540 9.66 3.16 10.07
CA SER A 540 10.01 4.56 10.39
C SER A 540 10.78 5.30 9.29
N ALA A 541 11.06 4.64 8.17
CA ALA A 541 11.59 5.30 6.99
C ALA A 541 10.76 4.96 5.75
N TRP A 542 10.48 5.98 4.96
CA TRP A 542 9.83 5.86 3.66
C TRP A 542 10.34 6.98 2.76
N SER A 543 10.70 6.69 1.51
CA SER A 543 11.14 7.73 0.58
C SER A 543 11.12 7.26 -0.86
N HIS A 544 10.25 7.85 -1.66
CA HIS A 544 10.19 7.57 -3.09
C HIS A 544 11.39 8.20 -3.80
N GLY A 545 11.79 9.41 -3.39
CA GLY A 545 12.95 10.12 -3.94
C GLY A 545 14.26 9.35 -3.79
N HIS A 546 14.41 8.53 -2.73
CA HIS A 546 15.61 7.73 -2.50
C HIS A 546 15.49 6.25 -2.90
N LEU A 547 14.29 5.73 -3.18
CA LEU A 547 14.07 4.30 -3.41
C LEU A 547 13.43 3.95 -4.77
N TRP A 548 12.90 4.91 -5.54
CA TRP A 548 12.23 4.65 -6.84
C TRP A 548 13.13 4.81 -8.07
N GLY A 549 14.39 5.22 -7.87
CA GLY A 549 15.42 5.18 -8.90
C GLY A 549 15.65 6.49 -9.65
N ALA A 550 14.84 7.53 -9.40
CA ALA A 550 15.09 8.87 -9.90
C ALA A 550 16.18 9.58 -9.07
N THR A 551 17.02 10.37 -9.73
CA THR A 551 17.85 11.36 -9.04
C THR A 551 16.93 12.48 -8.54
N VAL A 552 17.01 12.79 -7.24
CA VAL A 552 16.33 13.92 -6.61
C VAL A 552 17.37 14.76 -5.88
N GLN A 553 17.36 16.07 -6.10
CA GLN A 553 18.28 17.02 -5.49
C GLN A 553 17.52 18.01 -4.61
N ARG A 554 17.95 18.15 -3.35
CA ARG A 554 17.36 19.07 -2.38
C ARG A 554 17.92 20.48 -2.55
N VAL A 555 17.06 21.48 -2.61
CA VAL A 555 17.44 22.90 -2.54
C VAL A 555 17.23 23.38 -1.11
N GLY A 556 18.30 23.89 -0.47
CA GLY A 556 18.26 24.37 0.92
C GLY A 556 17.17 25.42 1.18
N THR A 557 16.78 25.58 2.44
CA THR A 557 15.70 26.48 2.91
C THR A 557 15.85 27.92 2.40
N ASP A 558 17.08 28.43 2.35
CA ASP A 558 17.41 29.80 1.92
C ASP A 558 17.55 29.94 0.38
N GLY A 559 17.26 28.87 -0.37
CA GLY A 559 17.34 28.88 -1.82
C GLY A 559 16.35 29.85 -2.47
N THR A 560 16.74 30.38 -3.62
CA THR A 560 15.84 31.16 -4.49
C THR A 560 15.31 30.31 -5.64
N LEU A 561 14.09 30.61 -6.09
CA LEU A 561 13.42 29.96 -7.22
C LEU A 561 13.15 30.99 -8.33
N ASP A 562 13.66 30.77 -9.54
CA ASP A 562 13.24 31.52 -10.74
C ASP A 562 11.97 30.87 -11.33
N ASP A 563 10.81 31.34 -10.86
CA ASP A 563 9.49 30.85 -11.27
C ASP A 563 9.15 31.15 -12.74
N LYS A 564 9.74 32.21 -13.34
CA LYS A 564 9.51 32.60 -14.74
C LYS A 564 9.94 31.52 -15.74
N GLY A 565 10.90 30.67 -15.34
CA GLY A 565 11.37 29.53 -16.12
C GLY A 565 10.52 28.27 -15.97
N LEU A 566 9.47 28.29 -15.16
CA LEU A 566 8.72 27.11 -14.74
C LEU A 566 7.29 27.12 -15.31
N ARG A 567 6.75 25.93 -15.58
CA ARG A 567 5.36 25.71 -15.99
C ARG A 567 4.77 24.54 -15.22
N LEU A 568 3.52 24.66 -14.78
CA LEU A 568 2.83 23.58 -14.07
C LEU A 568 2.74 22.33 -14.96
N VAL A 569 2.95 21.16 -14.34
CA VAL A 569 2.82 19.85 -14.97
C VAL A 569 1.43 19.29 -14.66
N THR A 570 0.75 18.78 -15.67
CA THR A 570 -0.55 18.09 -15.52
C THR A 570 -0.43 16.59 -15.78
N GLU A 571 0.64 16.16 -16.45
CA GLU A 571 0.98 14.75 -16.68
C GLU A 571 2.50 14.61 -16.83
N ALA A 572 3.05 13.48 -16.42
CA ALA A 572 4.45 13.14 -16.63
C ALA A 572 4.57 11.73 -17.20
N ARG A 573 5.10 11.64 -18.42
CA ARG A 573 5.41 10.39 -19.09
C ARG A 573 6.77 10.49 -19.76
N ALA A 574 7.58 9.44 -19.63
CA ALA A 574 8.76 9.27 -20.46
C ALA A 574 8.31 8.83 -21.86
N THR A 575 8.76 9.55 -22.89
CA THR A 575 8.34 9.31 -24.28
C THR A 575 9.17 8.24 -25.00
N GLY A 576 10.32 7.87 -24.42
CA GLY A 576 11.30 7.00 -25.05
C GLY A 576 12.07 7.68 -26.18
N ALA A 577 13.17 7.06 -26.58
CA ALA A 577 14.00 7.52 -27.69
C ALA A 577 14.73 6.34 -28.34
N VAL A 578 15.00 6.45 -29.64
CA VAL A 578 15.86 5.49 -30.35
C VAL A 578 16.91 6.27 -31.12
N ALA A 579 18.17 5.87 -30.98
CA ALA A 579 19.28 6.46 -31.72
C ALA A 579 18.99 6.47 -33.23
N PRO A 580 19.16 7.62 -33.92
CA PRO A 580 18.78 7.77 -35.32
C PRO A 580 19.66 6.91 -36.26
N GLY A 581 19.13 6.63 -37.46
CA GLY A 581 19.83 5.89 -38.52
C GLY A 581 19.70 4.36 -38.41
N LYS A 582 20.16 3.65 -39.45
CA LYS A 582 20.21 2.18 -39.45
C LYS A 582 21.34 1.71 -38.55
N GLN A 583 21.02 0.99 -37.47
CA GLN A 583 22.00 0.41 -36.56
C GLN A 583 22.02 -1.11 -36.68
N ALA A 584 23.18 -1.72 -36.45
CA ALA A 584 23.27 -3.18 -36.36
C ALA A 584 22.85 -3.69 -34.97
N ASN A 585 23.13 -2.91 -33.92
CA ASN A 585 22.86 -3.24 -32.53
C ASN A 585 22.38 -1.99 -31.78
N TYR A 586 21.28 -2.14 -31.06
CA TYR A 586 20.75 -1.15 -30.13
C TYR A 586 21.05 -1.59 -28.70
N GLY A 587 21.46 -0.65 -27.85
CA GLY A 587 21.74 -0.85 -26.43
C GLY A 587 20.60 -0.31 -25.57
N LEU A 588 20.20 -1.07 -24.56
CA LEU A 588 19.21 -0.68 -23.55
C LEU A 588 19.82 -0.85 -22.16
N ALA A 589 19.92 0.24 -21.41
CA ALA A 589 20.24 0.17 -19.99
C ALA A 589 18.98 -0.20 -19.19
N VAL A 590 19.12 -1.09 -18.21
CA VAL A 590 18.03 -1.45 -17.29
C VAL A 590 18.29 -0.81 -15.94
N ASP A 591 17.68 0.34 -15.73
CA ASP A 591 17.84 1.19 -14.55
C ASP A 591 16.52 1.36 -13.74
N SER A 592 15.42 0.84 -14.26
CA SER A 592 14.05 1.09 -13.81
C SER A 592 13.14 -0.10 -14.13
N VAL A 593 11.95 -0.13 -13.52
CA VAL A 593 10.92 -1.15 -13.80
C VAL A 593 10.55 -1.18 -15.29
N ALA A 594 10.43 -0.01 -15.93
CA ALA A 594 10.16 0.11 -17.37
C ALA A 594 11.24 -0.55 -18.23
N GLY A 595 12.53 -0.40 -17.86
CA GLY A 595 13.63 -1.10 -18.54
C GLY A 595 13.52 -2.63 -18.41
N ILE A 596 13.12 -3.12 -17.23
CA ILE A 596 12.93 -4.56 -16.99
C ILE A 596 11.77 -5.10 -17.83
N GLN A 597 10.64 -4.37 -17.85
CA GLN A 597 9.48 -4.71 -18.66
C GLN A 597 9.81 -4.72 -20.15
N ALA A 598 10.57 -3.73 -20.65
CA ALA A 598 10.99 -3.67 -22.04
C ALA A 598 11.82 -4.90 -22.45
N VAL A 599 12.76 -5.35 -21.60
CA VAL A 599 13.53 -6.58 -21.84
C VAL A 599 12.63 -7.82 -21.83
N ASN A 600 11.78 -7.97 -20.82
CA ASN A 600 10.88 -9.13 -20.72
C ASN A 600 9.85 -9.16 -21.87
N ARG A 601 9.38 -8.00 -22.35
CA ARG A 601 8.53 -7.87 -23.54
C ARG A 601 9.25 -8.37 -24.79
N LEU A 602 10.47 -7.89 -25.04
CA LEU A 602 11.30 -8.31 -26.17
C LEU A 602 11.55 -9.82 -26.17
N LEU A 603 11.92 -10.38 -25.02
CA LEU A 603 12.12 -11.82 -24.84
C LEU A 603 10.81 -12.59 -25.08
N GLY A 604 9.68 -12.07 -24.61
CA GLY A 604 8.34 -12.64 -24.84
C GLY A 604 7.93 -12.65 -26.31
N ASP A 605 8.38 -11.68 -27.10
CA ASP A 605 8.20 -11.63 -28.55
C ASP A 605 9.17 -12.54 -29.33
N GLY A 606 10.08 -13.24 -28.64
CA GLY A 606 11.11 -14.06 -29.28
C GLY A 606 12.21 -13.25 -29.95
N VAL A 607 12.35 -11.96 -29.62
CA VAL A 607 13.48 -11.14 -30.09
C VAL A 607 14.75 -11.65 -29.44
N ARG A 608 15.81 -11.81 -30.22
CA ARG A 608 17.13 -12.17 -29.68
C ARG A 608 17.65 -11.00 -28.85
N VAL A 609 17.96 -11.27 -27.59
CA VAL A 609 18.57 -10.29 -26.69
C VAL A 609 19.84 -10.90 -26.10
N SER A 610 20.88 -10.10 -25.98
CA SER A 610 22.11 -10.46 -25.26
C SER A 610 22.49 -9.38 -24.26
N ARG A 611 23.37 -9.66 -23.31
CA ARG A 611 23.78 -8.72 -22.25
C ARG A 611 25.29 -8.60 -22.21
N THR A 612 25.81 -7.38 -22.25
CA THR A 612 27.23 -7.08 -22.11
C THR A 612 27.69 -7.23 -20.65
N ALA A 613 29.01 -7.27 -20.43
CA ALA A 613 29.58 -7.37 -19.09
C ALA A 613 29.22 -6.19 -18.17
N ASP A 614 29.01 -4.99 -18.73
CA ASP A 614 28.54 -3.80 -18.00
C ASP A 614 27.01 -3.80 -17.73
N GLY A 615 26.32 -4.86 -18.16
CA GLY A 615 24.90 -5.08 -17.94
C GLY A 615 23.96 -4.48 -18.99
N THR A 616 24.48 -3.82 -20.03
CA THR A 616 23.69 -3.28 -21.15
C THR A 616 23.06 -4.40 -21.98
N PHE A 617 21.75 -4.31 -22.24
CA PHE A 617 21.06 -5.25 -23.11
C PHE A 617 21.24 -4.84 -24.57
N VAL A 618 21.55 -5.82 -25.41
CA VAL A 618 21.83 -5.68 -26.83
C VAL A 618 20.69 -6.29 -27.60
N VAL A 619 20.04 -5.48 -28.44
CA VAL A 619 19.01 -5.90 -29.38
C VAL A 619 19.58 -5.76 -30.80
N PRO A 620 19.91 -6.86 -31.49
CA PRO A 620 20.33 -6.80 -32.88
C PRO A 620 19.12 -6.57 -33.79
N GLY A 621 19.25 -5.71 -34.79
CA GLY A 621 18.22 -5.56 -35.82
C GLY A 621 17.85 -4.12 -36.17
N ASP A 622 16.66 -3.95 -36.77
CA ASP A 622 16.16 -2.69 -37.32
C ASP A 622 15.39 -1.87 -36.27
N VAL A 623 15.35 -0.55 -36.49
CA VAL A 623 14.59 0.41 -35.69
C VAL A 623 13.12 0.04 -35.54
N SER A 624 12.54 -0.71 -36.49
CA SER A 624 11.14 -1.19 -36.43
C SER A 624 10.86 -2.14 -35.26
N VAL A 625 11.89 -2.78 -34.69
CA VAL A 625 11.75 -3.67 -33.53
C VAL A 625 11.78 -2.89 -32.21
N VAL A 626 12.72 -1.96 -32.08
CA VAL A 626 12.98 -1.24 -30.82
C VAL A 626 12.10 0.00 -30.64
N ARG A 627 11.63 0.63 -31.72
CA ARG A 627 10.80 1.85 -31.64
C ARG A 627 9.46 1.60 -30.91
N PRO A 628 8.68 0.55 -31.21
CA PRO A 628 7.47 0.26 -30.44
C PRO A 628 7.73 0.06 -28.95
N ILE A 629 8.84 -0.61 -28.60
CA ILE A 629 9.24 -0.85 -27.21
C ILE A 629 9.63 0.46 -26.51
N ALA A 630 10.37 1.34 -27.20
CA ALA A 630 10.72 2.66 -26.69
C ALA A 630 9.47 3.51 -26.43
N GLU A 631 8.53 3.53 -27.37
CA GLU A 631 7.28 4.30 -27.27
C GLU A 631 6.33 3.75 -26.18
N GLU A 632 6.27 2.43 -26.03
CA GLU A 632 5.43 1.77 -25.03
C GLU A 632 5.93 2.04 -23.61
N TYR A 633 7.21 1.75 -23.34
CA TYR A 633 7.78 1.81 -21.98
C TYR A 633 8.50 3.13 -21.66
N GLY A 634 8.67 4.02 -22.63
CA GLY A 634 9.37 5.28 -22.45
C GLY A 634 10.89 5.14 -22.30
N VAL A 635 11.47 4.01 -22.71
CA VAL A 635 12.91 3.70 -22.57
C VAL A 635 13.74 4.22 -23.74
N GLU A 636 15.05 4.39 -23.50
CA GLU A 636 16.00 4.85 -24.51
C GLU A 636 16.84 3.69 -25.07
N PHE A 637 16.92 3.61 -26.40
CA PHE A 637 17.84 2.73 -27.10
C PHE A 637 18.99 3.53 -27.72
N VAL A 638 20.20 3.26 -27.24
CA VAL A 638 21.44 3.89 -27.72
C VAL A 638 22.12 3.05 -28.81
N ARG A 639 23.08 3.64 -29.51
CA ARG A 639 23.91 2.92 -30.49
C ARG A 639 25.01 2.12 -29.81
N LEU A 640 25.16 0.86 -30.18
CA LEU A 640 26.32 0.05 -29.79
C LEU A 640 27.24 -0.24 -30.98
N THR A 641 28.55 -0.19 -30.72
CA THR A 641 29.60 -0.51 -31.69
C THR A 641 29.96 -2.00 -31.66
N PRO A 642 30.51 -2.57 -32.75
CA PRO A 642 30.91 -3.98 -32.76
C PRO A 642 31.86 -4.41 -31.61
N PRO A 643 32.84 -3.59 -31.17
CA PRO A 643 33.63 -3.92 -29.99
C PRO A 643 32.82 -4.03 -28.69
N GLN A 644 31.79 -3.21 -28.51
CA GLN A 644 30.98 -3.21 -27.27
C GLN A 644 30.10 -4.46 -27.14
N VAL A 645 29.74 -5.10 -28.25
CA VAL A 645 28.85 -6.27 -28.24
C VAL A 645 29.59 -7.60 -28.36
N ARG A 646 30.92 -7.59 -28.49
CA ARG A 646 31.74 -8.77 -28.80
C ARG A 646 31.54 -9.90 -27.80
N ASP A 647 31.48 -9.57 -26.52
CA ASP A 647 31.42 -10.52 -25.41
C ASP A 647 30.03 -10.54 -24.76
N ALA A 648 28.99 -10.08 -25.48
CA ALA A 648 27.62 -10.09 -24.97
C ALA A 648 27.08 -11.53 -24.91
N THR A 649 26.51 -11.92 -23.77
CA THR A 649 25.95 -13.25 -23.55
C THR A 649 24.46 -13.29 -23.86
N PRO A 650 23.93 -14.32 -24.56
CA PRO A 650 22.50 -14.43 -24.81
C PRO A 650 21.67 -14.44 -23.52
N VAL A 651 20.51 -13.79 -23.55
CA VAL A 651 19.52 -13.81 -22.46
C VAL A 651 18.23 -14.43 -23.00
N SER A 652 17.62 -15.30 -22.20
CA SER A 652 16.34 -15.94 -22.50
C SER A 652 15.26 -15.50 -21.52
N LYS A 653 13.99 -15.72 -21.88
CA LYS A 653 12.86 -15.52 -20.97
C LYS A 653 13.00 -16.47 -19.77
N THR A 654 13.04 -15.94 -18.56
CA THR A 654 13.17 -16.72 -17.33
C THR A 654 11.84 -17.37 -16.95
N ARG A 655 11.82 -18.70 -16.83
CA ARG A 655 10.73 -19.45 -16.18
C ARG A 655 10.99 -19.49 -14.68
N LEU A 656 10.16 -18.77 -13.93
CA LEU A 656 10.46 -18.43 -12.53
C LEU A 656 9.57 -19.20 -11.54
N GLY A 657 10.20 -20.02 -10.70
CA GLY A 657 9.57 -20.57 -9.51
C GLY A 657 9.78 -19.66 -8.30
N VAL A 658 8.77 -19.48 -7.45
CA VAL A 658 8.87 -18.59 -6.27
C VAL A 658 8.38 -19.23 -4.99
N ALA A 659 9.15 -19.08 -3.92
CA ALA A 659 8.71 -19.31 -2.54
C ALA A 659 8.74 -17.96 -1.82
N ALA A 660 7.75 -17.12 -2.09
CA ALA A 660 7.73 -15.69 -1.76
C ALA A 660 6.38 -15.22 -1.21
N ASN A 661 6.38 -14.05 -0.55
CA ASN A 661 5.15 -13.42 -0.06
C ASN A 661 4.38 -12.71 -1.20
N GLY A 662 3.12 -12.30 -0.94
CA GLY A 662 2.28 -11.65 -1.95
C GLY A 662 2.88 -10.37 -2.55
N GLY A 663 3.55 -9.56 -1.73
CA GLY A 663 4.22 -8.33 -2.17
C GLY A 663 5.39 -8.58 -3.13
N GLU A 664 6.22 -9.57 -2.84
CA GLU A 664 7.33 -9.98 -3.71
C GLU A 664 6.82 -10.58 -5.02
N ILE A 665 5.79 -11.43 -4.96
CA ILE A 665 5.14 -11.99 -6.16
C ILE A 665 4.57 -10.89 -7.05
N PHE A 666 3.91 -9.90 -6.44
CA PHE A 666 3.37 -8.75 -7.16
C PHE A 666 4.48 -7.91 -7.80
N ALA A 667 5.56 -7.60 -7.09
CA ALA A 667 6.70 -6.87 -7.65
C ALA A 667 7.35 -7.63 -8.83
N LEU A 668 7.47 -8.96 -8.73
CA LEU A 668 7.95 -9.81 -9.82
C LEU A 668 7.03 -9.77 -11.06
N ARG A 669 5.71 -9.77 -10.85
CA ARG A 669 4.73 -9.58 -11.93
C ARG A 669 4.79 -8.17 -12.54
N GLN A 670 4.99 -7.14 -11.72
CA GLN A 670 5.18 -5.77 -12.22
C GLN A 670 6.43 -5.66 -13.10
N MET A 671 7.50 -6.39 -12.78
CA MET A 671 8.69 -6.50 -13.63
C MET A 671 8.47 -7.27 -14.95
N GLY A 672 7.30 -7.89 -15.16
CA GLY A 672 6.99 -8.67 -16.35
C GLY A 672 7.51 -10.12 -16.31
N PHE A 673 7.81 -10.65 -15.12
CA PHE A 673 8.00 -12.09 -14.93
C PHE A 673 6.67 -12.80 -14.73
N ASP A 674 6.65 -14.11 -15.00
CA ASP A 674 5.52 -15.00 -14.79
C ASP A 674 5.78 -15.94 -13.60
N PRO A 675 5.79 -15.46 -12.33
CA PRO A 675 6.16 -16.27 -11.19
C PRO A 675 5.12 -17.36 -10.88
N VAL A 676 5.61 -18.60 -10.72
CA VAL A 676 4.83 -19.76 -10.28
C VAL A 676 5.19 -20.10 -8.84
N SER A 677 4.23 -20.08 -7.93
CA SER A 677 4.48 -20.45 -6.53
C SER A 677 4.89 -21.92 -6.42
N VAL A 678 5.99 -22.18 -5.72
CA VAL A 678 6.54 -23.53 -5.57
C VAL A 678 6.58 -23.97 -4.10
N THR A 679 6.34 -25.27 -3.89
CA THR A 679 6.50 -25.92 -2.58
C THR A 679 7.14 -27.28 -2.81
N HIS A 680 7.82 -27.81 -1.78
CA HIS A 680 8.37 -29.16 -1.84
C HIS A 680 7.28 -30.22 -2.08
N THR A 681 6.09 -30.02 -1.50
CA THR A 681 4.91 -30.89 -1.71
C THR A 681 4.47 -30.93 -3.17
N ALA A 682 4.45 -29.79 -3.86
CA ALA A 682 4.06 -29.73 -5.28
C ALA A 682 5.02 -30.53 -6.17
N PHE A 683 6.33 -30.52 -5.87
CA PHE A 683 7.31 -31.36 -6.56
C PHE A 683 7.15 -32.84 -6.23
N ASN A 684 7.04 -33.20 -4.94
CA ASN A 684 6.85 -34.60 -4.52
C ASN A 684 5.59 -35.23 -5.11
N ASN A 685 4.50 -34.46 -5.19
CA ASN A 685 3.24 -34.91 -5.79
C ASN A 685 3.29 -34.93 -7.33
N GLY A 686 4.36 -34.42 -7.95
CA GLY A 686 4.50 -34.35 -9.41
C GLY A 686 3.62 -33.31 -10.10
N THR A 687 3.03 -32.38 -9.35
CA THR A 687 2.28 -31.23 -9.91
C THR A 687 3.22 -30.23 -10.59
N LEU A 688 4.49 -30.18 -10.18
CA LEU A 688 5.54 -29.35 -10.78
C LEU A 688 6.79 -30.19 -11.10
N SER A 689 7.53 -29.80 -12.13
CA SER A 689 8.84 -30.36 -12.48
C SER A 689 9.94 -29.29 -12.40
N PHE A 690 11.16 -29.67 -12.00
CA PHE A 690 12.31 -28.76 -12.04
C PHE A 690 12.66 -28.34 -13.47
N ALA A 691 12.35 -29.19 -14.46
CA ALA A 691 12.54 -28.86 -15.87
C ALA A 691 11.66 -27.70 -16.35
N ASP A 692 10.62 -27.31 -15.58
CA ASP A 692 9.72 -26.19 -15.90
C ASP A 692 10.33 -24.82 -15.53
N PHE A 693 11.46 -24.79 -14.82
CA PHE A 693 12.03 -23.59 -14.24
C PHE A 693 13.49 -23.39 -14.64
N ASP A 694 13.87 -22.12 -14.81
CA ASP A 694 15.26 -21.69 -15.03
C ASP A 694 15.82 -21.02 -13.75
N ALA A 695 14.94 -20.42 -12.94
CA ALA A 695 15.32 -19.74 -11.71
C ALA A 695 14.33 -19.96 -10.57
N PHE A 696 14.84 -19.89 -9.33
CA PHE A 696 14.05 -19.82 -8.10
C PHE A 696 14.33 -18.53 -7.34
N PHE A 697 13.26 -17.81 -6.96
CA PHE A 697 13.32 -16.74 -5.95
C PHE A 697 12.77 -17.26 -4.61
N VAL A 698 13.59 -17.24 -3.55
CA VAL A 698 13.28 -17.84 -2.25
C VAL A 698 13.46 -16.85 -1.10
N SER A 699 12.34 -16.44 -0.51
CA SER A 699 12.28 -15.49 0.61
C SER A 699 11.39 -15.99 1.76
N THR A 700 10.75 -17.15 1.60
CA THR A 700 9.95 -17.84 2.61
C THR A 700 10.38 -19.30 2.75
N THR A 701 9.83 -20.01 3.73
CA THR A 701 10.15 -21.42 4.01
C THR A 701 9.26 -22.41 3.25
N ALA A 702 8.39 -21.94 2.34
CA ALA A 702 7.43 -22.78 1.61
C ALA A 702 8.10 -23.88 0.78
N PHE A 703 9.30 -23.62 0.25
CA PHE A 703 10.12 -24.61 -0.42
C PHE A 703 11.33 -25.01 0.43
N ASN A 704 11.33 -26.28 0.87
CA ASN A 704 12.43 -26.87 1.62
C ASN A 704 13.07 -28.02 0.82
N PRO A 705 14.31 -27.90 0.34
CA PRO A 705 14.95 -28.93 -0.48
C PRO A 705 15.21 -30.23 0.31
N LEU A 706 15.32 -30.18 1.64
CA LEU A 706 15.46 -31.38 2.48
C LEU A 706 14.15 -32.16 2.66
N SER A 707 13.01 -31.58 2.28
CA SER A 707 11.71 -32.22 2.32
C SER A 707 11.33 -32.87 0.98
N LEU A 708 12.21 -32.86 -0.01
CA LEU A 708 12.01 -33.57 -1.27
C LEU A 708 12.18 -35.07 -1.07
N ASP A 709 11.37 -35.87 -1.75
CA ASP A 709 11.60 -37.32 -1.83
C ASP A 709 12.91 -37.62 -2.59
N ALA A 710 13.38 -38.88 -2.56
CA ALA A 710 14.65 -39.25 -3.17
C ALA A 710 14.70 -38.96 -4.69
N THR A 711 13.59 -39.13 -5.41
CA THR A 711 13.52 -38.89 -6.85
C THR A 711 13.58 -37.40 -7.16
N ARG A 712 12.82 -36.59 -6.42
CA ARG A 712 12.82 -35.13 -6.60
C ARG A 712 14.09 -34.47 -6.10
N SER A 713 14.71 -35.02 -5.06
CA SER A 713 16.04 -34.61 -4.58
C SER A 713 17.10 -34.79 -5.67
N ALA A 714 17.12 -35.95 -6.33
CA ALA A 714 18.02 -36.19 -7.47
C ALA A 714 17.76 -35.22 -8.63
N ALA A 715 16.50 -34.99 -8.98
CA ALA A 715 16.13 -34.03 -10.03
C ALA A 715 16.53 -32.58 -9.69
N PHE A 716 16.38 -32.17 -8.42
CA PHE A 716 16.82 -30.86 -7.96
C PHE A 716 18.35 -30.70 -8.06
N HIS A 717 19.11 -31.72 -7.65
CA HIS A 717 20.57 -31.70 -7.79
C HIS A 717 21.03 -31.65 -9.25
N GLN A 718 20.34 -32.36 -10.14
CA GLN A 718 20.61 -32.27 -11.58
C GLN A 718 20.32 -30.87 -12.12
N TRP A 719 19.18 -30.28 -11.74
CA TRP A 719 18.82 -28.92 -12.14
C TRP A 719 19.86 -27.87 -11.69
N LEU A 720 20.42 -28.02 -10.48
CA LEU A 720 21.55 -27.20 -10.03
C LEU A 720 22.79 -27.39 -10.93
N ALA A 721 23.14 -28.65 -11.22
CA ALA A 721 24.30 -28.99 -12.05
C ALA A 721 24.18 -28.47 -13.50
N ASP A 722 22.95 -28.37 -13.99
CA ASP A 722 22.62 -27.87 -15.34
C ASP A 722 22.62 -26.33 -15.44
N GLY A 723 22.97 -25.62 -14.35
CA GLY A 723 23.11 -24.16 -14.37
C GLY A 723 21.88 -23.39 -13.89
N GLY A 724 20.98 -24.01 -13.13
CA GLY A 724 19.82 -23.32 -12.55
C GLY A 724 20.22 -22.10 -11.71
N THR A 725 19.32 -21.11 -11.62
CA THR A 725 19.58 -19.85 -10.89
C THR A 725 18.81 -19.78 -9.57
N VAL A 726 19.47 -19.47 -8.46
CA VAL A 726 18.86 -19.32 -7.13
C VAL A 726 19.09 -17.92 -6.60
N VAL A 727 17.99 -17.19 -6.35
CA VAL A 727 17.99 -15.89 -5.69
C VAL A 727 17.35 -16.05 -4.32
N GLY A 728 18.16 -15.99 -3.27
CA GLY A 728 17.69 -16.05 -1.88
C GLY A 728 17.63 -14.66 -1.24
N ARG A 729 16.62 -14.43 -0.41
CA ARG A 729 16.48 -13.17 0.35
C ARG A 729 16.30 -13.43 1.85
N GLY A 730 17.00 -12.65 2.67
CA GLY A 730 16.89 -12.64 4.12
C GLY A 730 17.23 -13.99 4.77
N ALA A 731 16.72 -14.19 5.99
CA ALA A 731 16.99 -15.40 6.76
C ALA A 731 16.46 -16.68 6.08
N SER A 732 15.29 -16.60 5.42
CA SER A 732 14.71 -17.73 4.67
C SER A 732 15.57 -18.12 3.46
N GLY A 733 16.04 -17.15 2.68
CA GLY A 733 16.92 -17.39 1.55
C GLY A 733 18.26 -17.99 1.99
N LYS A 734 18.83 -17.51 3.10
CA LYS A 734 20.02 -18.12 3.70
C LYS A 734 19.74 -19.55 4.19
N GLN A 735 18.60 -19.79 4.82
CA GLN A 735 18.23 -21.13 5.26
C GLN A 735 18.09 -22.09 4.06
N PHE A 736 17.51 -21.64 2.95
CA PHE A 736 17.47 -22.41 1.71
C PHE A 736 18.87 -22.71 1.17
N ASN A 737 19.74 -21.70 1.13
CA ASN A 737 21.15 -21.84 0.72
C ASN A 737 21.88 -22.94 1.51
N ASP A 738 21.73 -22.95 2.83
CA ASP A 738 22.41 -23.93 3.70
C ASP A 738 21.87 -25.35 3.48
N ARG A 739 20.54 -25.47 3.37
CA ARG A 739 19.87 -26.75 3.16
C ARG A 739 20.15 -27.36 1.79
N ALA A 740 20.32 -26.51 0.77
CA ALA A 740 20.75 -26.92 -0.56
C ALA A 740 22.27 -27.10 -0.67
N GLY A 741 23.06 -26.69 0.34
CA GLY A 741 24.52 -26.75 0.35
C GLY A 741 25.14 -25.90 -0.77
N LEU A 742 24.72 -24.64 -0.87
CA LEU A 742 25.13 -23.68 -1.90
C LEU A 742 26.34 -22.84 -1.43
N LEU A 743 26.22 -21.51 -1.35
CA LEU A 743 27.34 -20.63 -1.03
C LEU A 743 27.77 -20.77 0.44
N ASP A 744 29.08 -20.78 0.67
CA ASP A 744 29.65 -20.83 2.01
C ASP A 744 29.68 -19.43 2.64
N VAL A 745 28.60 -19.05 3.31
CA VAL A 745 28.48 -17.75 3.97
C VAL A 745 27.87 -17.86 5.36
N THR A 746 28.19 -16.90 6.23
CA THR A 746 27.56 -16.75 7.54
C THR A 746 26.90 -15.38 7.62
N ILE A 747 25.71 -15.31 8.23
CA ILE A 747 24.98 -14.05 8.42
C ILE A 747 24.90 -13.69 9.91
N ALA A 748 24.78 -12.40 10.19
CA ALA A 748 24.20 -11.89 11.42
C ALA A 748 22.89 -11.17 11.10
N ALA A 749 22.00 -11.12 12.09
CA ALA A 749 20.72 -10.45 12.00
C ALA A 749 20.74 -9.16 12.83
N GLY A 750 20.20 -8.09 12.28
CA GLY A 750 19.72 -6.97 13.07
C GLY A 750 18.51 -7.37 13.92
N ARG A 751 17.99 -6.42 14.71
CA ARG A 751 16.75 -6.65 15.45
C ARG A 751 15.60 -6.90 14.48
N SER A 752 14.60 -7.68 14.91
CA SER A 752 13.44 -8.00 14.06
C SER A 752 12.50 -6.82 13.81
N ASP A 753 12.59 -5.77 14.63
CA ASP A 753 11.86 -4.50 14.48
C ASP A 753 12.68 -3.43 13.73
N ALA A 754 13.93 -3.74 13.37
CA ALA A 754 14.78 -2.77 12.70
C ALA A 754 14.39 -2.61 11.23
N ASN A 755 14.25 -1.35 10.79
CA ASN A 755 13.93 -1.00 9.41
C ASN A 755 14.49 0.37 9.06
N GLY A 756 14.74 0.62 7.78
CA GLY A 756 15.27 1.92 7.36
C GLY A 756 15.81 2.00 5.95
N ILE A 757 16.30 3.20 5.62
CA ILE A 757 17.05 3.47 4.40
C ILE A 757 18.53 3.51 4.76
N VAL A 758 19.31 2.73 4.01
CA VAL A 758 20.77 2.62 4.19
C VAL A 758 21.51 3.06 2.95
N SER A 759 22.71 3.60 3.13
CA SER A 759 23.68 3.80 2.07
C SER A 759 24.46 2.53 1.82
N VAL A 760 24.65 2.21 0.55
CA VAL A 760 25.36 1.03 0.09
C VAL A 760 26.48 1.42 -0.87
N VAL A 761 27.52 0.59 -0.90
CA VAL A 761 28.62 0.64 -1.87
C VAL A 761 28.47 -0.55 -2.79
N ASN A 762 28.22 -0.27 -4.07
CA ASN A 762 28.11 -1.27 -5.13
C ASN A 762 29.48 -1.56 -5.72
N ASP A 763 29.78 -2.84 -5.99
CA ASP A 763 30.93 -3.19 -6.80
C ASP A 763 30.60 -2.88 -8.29
N PRO A 764 31.32 -1.94 -8.95
CA PRO A 764 31.03 -1.55 -10.33
C PRO A 764 31.24 -2.69 -11.34
N ALA A 765 32.02 -3.71 -10.99
CA ALA A 765 32.17 -4.91 -11.81
C ALA A 765 31.05 -5.94 -11.60
N SER A 766 30.07 -5.65 -10.73
CA SER A 766 29.00 -6.60 -10.41
C SER A 766 27.96 -6.64 -11.52
N PRO A 767 27.65 -7.82 -12.07
CA PRO A 767 26.53 -7.99 -12.99
C PRO A 767 25.16 -7.76 -12.34
N ILE A 768 25.10 -7.69 -11.00
CA ILE A 768 23.86 -7.58 -10.22
C ILE A 768 23.69 -6.14 -9.72
N THR A 769 24.73 -5.57 -9.11
CA THR A 769 24.63 -4.29 -8.39
C THR A 769 25.43 -3.16 -9.02
N GLY A 770 26.19 -3.40 -10.09
CA GLY A 770 27.10 -2.38 -10.67
C GLY A 770 26.40 -1.06 -11.04
N ASN A 771 25.15 -1.13 -11.49
CA ASN A 771 24.30 0.03 -11.82
C ASN A 771 23.12 0.23 -10.84
N ALA A 772 23.16 -0.42 -9.66
CA ALA A 772 22.13 -0.28 -8.63
C ALA A 772 22.21 1.08 -7.93
N LEU A 773 21.17 1.42 -7.17
CA LEU A 773 21.15 2.64 -6.38
C LEU A 773 22.24 2.65 -5.30
N PRO A 774 22.74 3.83 -4.90
CA PRO A 774 23.63 3.98 -3.75
C PRO A 774 22.88 3.91 -2.41
N THR A 775 21.57 3.67 -2.44
CA THR A 775 20.68 3.50 -1.30
C THR A 775 19.97 2.15 -1.42
N ALA A 776 19.63 1.55 -0.28
CA ALA A 776 18.79 0.36 -0.20
C ALA A 776 17.81 0.45 0.97
N PHE A 777 16.78 -0.38 0.94
CA PHE A 777 15.84 -0.54 2.05
C PHE A 777 16.16 -1.80 2.84
N VAL A 778 16.00 -1.72 4.17
CA VAL A 778 16.15 -2.84 5.09
C VAL A 778 14.91 -2.97 5.98
N ASP A 779 14.52 -4.20 6.26
CA ASP A 779 13.53 -4.61 7.26
C ASP A 779 14.01 -5.96 7.83
N ALA A 780 14.06 -6.07 9.16
CA ALA A 780 14.75 -7.15 9.87
C ALA A 780 16.12 -7.52 9.23
N PRO A 781 17.03 -6.55 9.04
CA PRO A 781 18.19 -6.66 8.15
C PRO A 781 19.08 -7.87 8.45
N GLN A 782 19.62 -8.45 7.38
CA GLN A 782 20.67 -9.47 7.47
C GLN A 782 21.94 -8.96 6.79
N TYR A 783 23.10 -9.32 7.32
CA TYR A 783 24.39 -8.95 6.75
C TYR A 783 25.40 -10.09 6.89
N PHE A 784 26.29 -10.23 5.91
CA PHE A 784 27.22 -11.36 5.83
C PHE A 784 28.48 -11.07 6.66
N THR A 785 28.74 -11.92 7.65
CA THR A 785 29.87 -11.82 8.59
C THR A 785 31.07 -12.67 8.19
N ARG A 786 30.84 -13.74 7.42
CA ARG A 786 31.87 -14.57 6.81
C ARG A 786 31.50 -14.88 5.37
N ILE A 787 32.48 -14.77 4.49
CA ILE A 787 32.35 -14.98 3.05
C ILE A 787 33.43 -15.98 2.67
N GLY A 788 33.02 -17.18 2.26
CA GLY A 788 33.92 -18.26 1.88
C GLY A 788 34.53 -18.09 0.49
N ASP A 789 35.43 -19.00 0.14
CA ASP A 789 36.13 -18.98 -1.14
C ASP A 789 35.15 -19.10 -2.32
N GLY A 790 35.42 -18.36 -3.40
CA GLY A 790 34.57 -18.35 -4.59
C GLY A 790 33.27 -17.56 -4.48
N VAL A 791 33.00 -16.93 -3.33
CA VAL A 791 31.86 -16.01 -3.15
C VAL A 791 32.31 -14.57 -3.40
N ARG A 792 31.60 -13.89 -4.30
CA ARG A 792 31.78 -12.48 -4.64
C ARG A 792 30.94 -11.60 -3.71
N VAL A 793 31.50 -10.45 -3.33
CA VAL A 793 30.74 -9.38 -2.70
C VAL A 793 30.26 -8.40 -3.77
N ASP A 794 28.95 -8.27 -3.91
CA ASP A 794 28.34 -7.37 -4.89
C ASP A 794 27.96 -6.03 -4.27
N GLN A 795 27.57 -6.01 -2.99
CA GLN A 795 27.18 -4.78 -2.30
C GLN A 795 27.53 -4.85 -0.82
N ARG A 796 27.97 -3.72 -0.28
CA ARG A 796 28.22 -3.52 1.15
C ARG A 796 27.40 -2.38 1.71
N LEU A 797 27.08 -2.42 3.00
CA LEU A 797 26.74 -1.19 3.72
C LEU A 797 27.95 -0.25 3.71
N ALA A 798 27.72 1.05 3.64
CA ALA A 798 28.82 2.01 3.81
C ALA A 798 29.51 1.80 5.18
N ALA A 799 30.80 2.12 5.27
CA ALA A 799 31.56 1.95 6.51
C ALA A 799 31.22 3.04 7.54
N GLU A 800 30.86 4.24 7.09
CA GLU A 800 30.53 5.39 7.94
C GLU A 800 29.19 5.98 7.49
N GLY A 801 28.38 6.41 8.46
CA GLY A 801 27.11 7.10 8.20
C GLY A 801 26.15 6.34 7.29
N PHE A 802 26.19 5.01 7.32
CA PHE A 802 25.42 4.18 6.39
C PHE A 802 23.92 4.27 6.66
N PHE A 803 23.51 4.35 7.93
CA PHE A 803 22.11 4.44 8.30
C PHE A 803 21.62 5.88 8.09
N ARG A 804 20.67 6.07 7.16
CA ARG A 804 20.20 7.40 6.74
C ARG A 804 18.93 7.81 7.46
N ALA A 805 17.99 6.88 7.57
CA ALA A 805 16.70 7.09 8.21
C ALA A 805 16.10 5.75 8.65
N GLY A 806 15.24 5.79 9.67
CA GLY A 806 14.53 4.64 10.20
C GLY A 806 14.85 4.38 11.67
N HIS A 807 14.64 3.15 12.10
CA HIS A 807 14.91 2.68 13.46
C HIS A 807 15.71 1.39 13.39
N TRP A 808 16.94 1.39 13.87
CA TRP A 808 17.76 0.19 13.94
C TRP A 808 18.72 0.26 15.13
N GLY A 809 18.26 -0.19 16.30
CA GLY A 809 19.14 -0.31 17.48
C GLY A 809 20.29 -1.30 17.26
N GLY A 810 21.53 -0.85 17.44
CA GLY A 810 22.73 -1.68 17.30
C GLY A 810 23.26 -1.81 15.86
N GLN A 811 22.82 -0.91 14.97
CA GLN A 811 23.21 -0.81 13.56
C GLN A 811 24.72 -0.75 13.33
N ASP A 812 25.51 -0.19 14.25
CA ASP A 812 26.97 -0.06 14.10
C ASP A 812 27.66 -1.41 13.83
N ALA A 813 27.10 -2.51 14.35
CA ALA A 813 27.63 -3.86 14.12
C ALA A 813 27.50 -4.35 12.67
N ALA A 814 26.72 -3.67 11.83
CA ALA A 814 26.51 -3.99 10.42
C ALA A 814 27.37 -3.12 9.47
N ALA A 815 27.99 -2.05 9.96
CA ALA A 815 28.75 -1.11 9.12
C ALA A 815 29.84 -1.83 8.29
N GLY A 816 29.94 -1.51 6.99
CA GLY A 816 30.93 -2.10 6.08
C GLY A 816 30.70 -3.58 5.70
N HIS A 817 29.76 -4.29 6.34
CA HIS A 817 29.47 -5.67 6.01
C HIS A 817 28.80 -5.81 4.64
N ALA A 818 29.01 -6.96 4.00
CA ALA A 818 28.34 -7.29 2.77
C ALA A 818 26.85 -7.51 3.02
N VAL A 819 26.02 -7.08 2.07
CA VAL A 819 24.56 -7.26 2.08
C VAL A 819 24.02 -7.83 0.78
N VAL A 820 24.84 -7.90 -0.28
CA VAL A 820 24.56 -8.74 -1.45
C VAL A 820 25.82 -9.50 -1.81
N VAL A 821 25.68 -10.81 -1.96
CA VAL A 821 26.76 -11.72 -2.37
C VAL A 821 26.27 -12.64 -3.48
N SER A 822 27.17 -13.06 -4.36
CA SER A 822 26.87 -14.02 -5.42
C SER A 822 28.02 -14.98 -5.67
N GLY A 823 27.75 -16.09 -6.34
CA GLY A 823 28.75 -17.07 -6.72
C GLY A 823 28.14 -18.22 -7.52
N VAL A 824 28.97 -19.20 -7.86
CA VAL A 824 28.52 -20.45 -8.48
C VAL A 824 28.71 -21.59 -7.48
N ALA A 825 27.65 -22.34 -7.21
CA ALA A 825 27.71 -23.50 -6.31
C ALA A 825 26.94 -24.66 -6.92
N LYS A 826 27.58 -25.83 -6.98
CA LYS A 826 27.01 -27.06 -7.57
C LYS A 826 26.51 -26.89 -9.01
N GLY A 827 27.15 -26.01 -9.79
CA GLY A 827 26.74 -25.65 -11.16
C GLY A 827 25.78 -24.46 -11.24
N ALA A 828 25.06 -24.16 -10.17
CA ALA A 828 24.02 -23.12 -10.14
C ALA A 828 24.59 -21.72 -9.88
N ASN A 829 24.00 -20.71 -10.53
CA ASN A 829 24.20 -19.31 -10.17
C ASN A 829 23.44 -19.00 -8.88
N VAL A 830 24.09 -18.44 -7.87
CA VAL A 830 23.45 -18.14 -6.58
C VAL A 830 23.67 -16.68 -6.22
N THR A 831 22.60 -15.99 -5.84
CA THR A 831 22.64 -14.62 -5.30
C THR A 831 21.89 -14.60 -3.97
N LEU A 832 22.45 -13.95 -2.95
CA LEU A 832 21.82 -13.79 -1.65
C LEU A 832 21.72 -12.30 -1.29
N PHE A 833 20.50 -11.85 -0.98
CA PHE A 833 20.19 -10.51 -0.51
C PHE A 833 19.97 -10.51 1.01
N GLY A 834 20.69 -9.62 1.71
CA GLY A 834 20.46 -9.26 3.10
C GLY A 834 19.59 -8.01 3.28
N THR A 835 19.40 -7.24 2.20
CA THR A 835 18.45 -6.12 2.09
C THR A 835 17.06 -6.60 1.64
N GLU A 836 16.11 -5.67 1.54
CA GLU A 836 14.71 -5.93 1.21
C GLU A 836 14.29 -5.24 -0.11
N PRO A 837 14.81 -5.69 -1.27
CA PRO A 837 14.66 -4.99 -2.55
C PRO A 837 13.24 -5.01 -3.14
N LEU A 838 12.33 -5.83 -2.60
CA LEU A 838 10.95 -5.97 -3.05
C LEU A 838 9.94 -5.63 -1.93
N PHE A 839 10.38 -4.97 -0.85
CA PHE A 839 9.55 -4.72 0.34
C PHE A 839 8.24 -4.02 -0.01
N ARG A 840 7.11 -4.71 0.19
CA ARG A 840 5.74 -4.20 -0.02
C ARG A 840 5.54 -3.46 -1.36
N ALA A 841 6.23 -3.91 -2.40
CA ALA A 841 6.28 -3.26 -3.71
C ALA A 841 6.74 -1.78 -3.71
N HIS A 842 7.39 -1.31 -2.65
CA HIS A 842 7.81 0.08 -2.52
C HIS A 842 9.12 0.43 -3.25
N PRO A 843 10.27 -0.22 -3.00
CA PRO A 843 11.54 0.27 -3.51
C PRO A 843 11.78 -0.11 -4.98
N GLU A 844 10.97 0.44 -5.90
CA GLU A 844 10.98 0.15 -7.35
C GLU A 844 12.38 0.32 -7.98
N GLY A 845 13.21 1.22 -7.45
CA GLY A 845 14.58 1.45 -7.93
C GLY A 845 15.57 0.33 -7.55
N LEU A 846 15.18 -0.59 -6.66
CA LEU A 846 15.96 -1.79 -6.29
C LEU A 846 15.52 -3.03 -7.08
N TYR A 847 14.49 -2.93 -7.92
CA TYR A 847 14.03 -4.03 -8.75
C TYR A 847 15.06 -4.47 -9.80
N PRO A 848 15.82 -3.56 -10.46
CA PRO A 848 16.82 -3.94 -11.46
C PRO A 848 17.86 -4.93 -10.96
N GLN A 849 18.32 -4.85 -9.71
CA GLN A 849 19.28 -5.81 -9.15
C GLN A 849 18.67 -7.21 -8.95
N VAL A 850 17.37 -7.29 -8.61
CA VAL A 850 16.68 -8.59 -8.53
C VAL A 850 16.51 -9.20 -9.92
N ALA A 851 16.07 -8.42 -10.91
CA ALA A 851 15.96 -8.90 -12.28
C ALA A 851 17.32 -9.31 -12.85
N ALA A 852 18.38 -8.53 -12.58
CA ALA A 852 19.74 -8.86 -12.98
C ALA A 852 20.27 -10.16 -12.35
N ALA A 853 19.82 -10.51 -11.15
CA ALA A 853 20.13 -11.79 -10.52
C ALA A 853 19.35 -12.97 -11.13
N LEU A 854 18.14 -12.72 -11.67
CA LEU A 854 17.28 -13.74 -12.28
C LEU A 854 17.62 -14.05 -13.75
N TRP A 855 18.25 -13.14 -14.48
CA TRP A 855 18.72 -13.34 -15.86
C TRP A 855 20.16 -13.89 -15.95
N ARG A 856 20.71 -14.39 -14.84
CA ARG A 856 22.08 -14.91 -14.73
C ARG A 856 22.24 -16.30 -15.35
#